data_AF-A0A9D3RRA6-F1
#
_entry.id   AF-A0A9D3RRA6-F1
#
_cell.length_a   1.000
_cell.length_b   1.000
_cell.length_c   1.000
_cell.angle_alpha   90.00
_cell.angle_beta   90.00
_cell.angle_gamma   90.00
#
_symmetry.space_group_name_H-M   'P 1'
#
loop_
_entity.id
_entity.type
_entity.pdbx_description
1 polymer ?
#
loop_
_entity_poly.entity_id
_entity_poly.type
_entity_poly.pdbx_seq_one_letter_code
_entity_poly.pdbx_strand_id
1 'polypeptide(L)'
;MPNFCAAPNCTRKSTQSDLAFFRFPRDPERCQLWVENCRRADLEDKTADQLNKHYRLCAKHFEPAMICKTSPYRTVLKDTAIPTIFDLTSHLNNPHSRHRKRIKELTEEDIRRIKERRLEASREKSQNKENEVSEGQDGSADKDDGPALTPEEKELRDYLKSLFEIIVVIGKQNIPLYGHMEVGEEGECFTPSNFQALLEYRINAGDEVLRKRFEMTAVNAEYCPSDQQRKILEVCEGCIQEEVLQEVREAHFFSLVTGDLTEFPDGPHVPLFLRFVDKSHVLREEFVEFLPFEGDDEALTQRLEAQVNEKWGLNMEHCRGQAHNSSGVFACKMKAITSRLMEKYPLAVYTPCSTCALNVYLANNLLLTGVQVVMSTLRRIGLFFSKLPQLQAELEHAISIFYQGNEEKANDLKEICRSNWTERHDLFELAVDLLESLLLCMDCIHDNEDQKWSDQIVNDAYVISESLADFEFVVTLVVLKNALSFTRAFGKNLQGPTLDVFFAANSLTAVLHSLNEVMDNIEVYHEFWFEEAVNLAAAMEIPVRIPRLFLRKQRTEAGVEIQPESYFKEYLTVPLVGHVIQELKDVFSENHLKALKCLSLVPAVMGQLKFNASEESNADLYRNDLPNPDTLPAELHCWRIKWKHRGKEISLPSTIRDTMQLAEVKFFPNVYAFLKVLCTLPVLKLENTKCEAAWKRTRAYLADTPVNHRSKSLAVLNINYDVKHDLDMMVDTYIKMHPEQESEPLV
;
A
#
# COMPACT_ATOMS: atom_id res chain seq x y z
N MET A 1 29.31 32.32 27.16
CA MET A 1 28.32 32.40 28.27
C MET A 1 29.05 32.16 29.61
N PRO A 2 28.43 32.34 30.78
CA PRO A 2 29.01 31.88 32.05
C PRO A 2 29.00 30.35 32.10
N ASN A 3 30.09 29.70 31.69
CA ASN A 3 30.16 28.24 31.55
C ASN A 3 30.22 27.47 32.89
N PHE A 4 29.88 28.09 34.03
CA PHE A 4 30.02 27.55 35.39
C PHE A 4 28.69 27.47 36.13
N CYS A 5 28.57 26.53 37.06
CA CYS A 5 27.41 26.43 37.95
C CYS A 5 27.23 27.72 38.78
N ALA A 6 26.00 28.15 39.00
CA ALA A 6 25.66 29.37 39.72
C ALA A 6 25.91 29.27 41.24
N ALA A 7 25.76 28.10 41.86
CA ALA A 7 25.92 27.90 43.30
C ALA A 7 27.25 28.46 43.87
N PRO A 8 27.28 29.01 45.11
CA PRO A 8 28.44 29.73 45.65
C PRO A 8 29.76 28.97 45.63
N ASN A 9 29.71 27.68 46.01
CA ASN A 9 30.88 26.81 46.21
C ASN A 9 31.01 25.72 45.13
N CYS A 10 30.28 25.82 44.01
CA CYS A 10 30.35 24.85 42.92
C CYS A 10 31.25 25.35 41.78
N THR A 11 32.35 24.63 41.52
CA THR A 11 33.34 24.92 40.47
C THR A 11 33.07 24.20 39.15
N ARG A 12 32.06 23.33 39.08
CA ARG A 12 31.73 22.55 37.88
C ARG A 12 31.38 23.45 36.69
N LYS A 13 31.83 23.05 35.50
CA LYS A 13 31.55 23.71 34.23
C LYS A 13 30.55 22.90 33.40
N SER A 14 29.66 23.58 32.68
CA SER A 14 28.68 22.94 31.79
C SER A 14 29.31 22.22 30.59
N THR A 15 30.58 22.50 30.27
CA THR A 15 31.33 21.92 29.14
C THR A 15 32.35 20.86 29.57
N GLN A 16 32.42 20.54 30.87
CA GLN A 16 33.39 19.58 31.45
C GLN A 16 32.73 18.85 32.63
N SER A 17 31.53 18.30 32.41
CA SER A 17 30.67 17.73 33.47
C SER A 17 29.91 16.50 32.98
N ASP A 18 29.94 15.48 33.82
CA ASP A 18 29.16 14.25 33.82
C ASP A 18 27.66 14.46 34.16
N LEU A 19 27.32 15.63 34.72
CA LEU A 19 25.97 15.97 35.18
C LEU A 19 25.33 17.08 34.34
N ALA A 20 24.00 16.96 34.17
CA ALA A 20 23.13 17.95 33.53
C ALA A 20 23.16 19.33 34.22
N PHE A 21 22.91 20.38 33.43
CA PHE A 21 22.86 21.79 33.86
C PHE A 21 21.51 22.42 33.51
N PHE A 22 20.73 22.74 34.53
CA PHE A 22 19.40 23.33 34.39
C PHE A 22 19.48 24.86 34.32
N ARG A 23 18.59 25.49 33.54
CA ARG A 23 18.40 26.95 33.52
C ARG A 23 17.55 27.36 34.73
N PHE A 24 17.72 28.59 35.21
CA PHE A 24 16.74 29.17 36.15
C PHE A 24 15.35 29.23 35.49
N PRO A 25 14.25 29.00 36.22
CA PRO A 25 12.89 29.14 35.69
C PRO A 25 12.65 30.54 35.09
N ARG A 26 11.70 30.64 34.14
CA ARG A 26 11.13 31.93 33.74
C ARG A 26 9.98 32.38 34.66
N ASP A 27 9.32 31.43 35.31
CA ASP A 27 8.35 31.71 36.37
C ASP A 27 9.02 32.55 37.48
N PRO A 28 8.52 33.76 37.81
CA PRO A 28 9.17 34.66 38.76
C PRO A 28 9.30 34.09 40.17
N GLU A 29 8.25 33.46 40.71
CA GLU A 29 8.21 32.99 42.11
C GLU A 29 9.20 31.84 42.33
N ARG A 30 9.15 30.81 41.47
CA ARG A 30 10.09 29.68 41.52
C ARG A 30 11.52 30.12 41.18
N CYS A 31 11.71 31.11 40.31
CA CYS A 31 13.02 31.68 40.03
C CYS A 31 13.61 32.42 41.24
N GLN A 32 12.78 33.17 41.98
CA GLN A 32 13.17 33.81 43.23
C GLN A 32 13.58 32.78 44.29
N LEU A 33 12.81 31.70 44.49
CA LEU A 33 13.20 30.60 45.38
C LEU A 33 14.57 29.98 45.02
N TRP A 34 14.89 29.85 43.73
CA TRP A 34 16.20 29.38 43.28
C TRP A 34 17.33 30.36 43.60
N VAL A 35 17.07 31.68 43.56
CA VAL A 35 18.02 32.74 43.93
C VAL A 35 18.24 32.76 45.45
N GLU A 36 17.17 32.73 46.24
CA GLU A 36 17.21 32.71 47.70
C GLU A 36 17.98 31.50 48.22
N ASN A 37 17.72 30.30 47.67
CA ASN A 37 18.47 29.09 48.04
C ASN A 37 19.93 29.13 47.56
N CYS A 38 20.23 29.84 46.45
CA CYS A 38 21.61 30.09 46.04
C CYS A 38 22.39 31.04 46.96
N ARG A 39 21.71 31.89 47.75
CA ARG A 39 22.30 32.89 48.66
C ARG A 39 23.45 33.70 48.03
N ARG A 40 23.17 34.32 46.89
CA ARG A 40 24.10 35.19 46.16
C ARG A 40 23.48 36.55 45.89
N ALA A 41 23.96 37.57 46.61
CA ALA A 41 23.59 38.97 46.40
C ALA A 41 23.69 39.42 44.93
N ASP A 42 24.67 38.92 44.17
CA ASP A 42 24.78 39.28 42.76
C ASP A 42 23.70 38.66 41.85
N LEU A 43 22.84 37.78 42.35
CA LEU A 43 21.69 37.22 41.63
C LEU A 43 20.35 37.85 42.03
N GLU A 44 20.29 38.58 43.14
CA GLU A 44 19.06 39.16 43.71
C GLU A 44 18.56 40.34 42.86
N ASP A 45 19.45 41.18 42.32
CA ASP A 45 19.11 42.33 41.45
C ASP A 45 18.79 41.96 39.97
N LYS A 46 18.43 40.70 39.65
CA LYS A 46 18.31 40.21 38.26
C LYS A 46 16.94 39.63 37.95
N THR A 47 16.41 39.95 36.77
CA THR A 47 15.11 39.41 36.32
C THR A 47 15.19 37.92 35.98
N ALA A 48 14.04 37.23 36.04
CA ALA A 48 13.95 35.81 35.70
C ALA A 48 14.51 35.49 34.30
N ASP A 49 14.31 36.34 33.31
CA ASP A 49 14.90 36.18 31.97
C ASP A 49 16.43 36.33 31.95
N GLN A 50 16.99 37.29 32.69
CA GLN A 50 18.44 37.44 32.79
C GLN A 50 19.08 36.22 33.46
N LEU A 51 18.41 35.66 34.47
CA LEU A 51 18.79 34.43 35.15
C LEU A 51 18.66 33.20 34.23
N ASN A 52 17.51 33.04 33.56
CA ASN A 52 17.25 31.98 32.58
C ASN A 52 18.23 32.02 31.40
N LYS A 53 18.60 33.20 30.90
CA LYS A 53 19.53 33.37 29.79
C LYS A 53 20.97 33.05 30.20
N HIS A 54 21.44 33.56 31.34
CA HIS A 54 22.87 33.59 31.67
C HIS A 54 23.35 32.66 32.81
N TYR A 55 22.46 32.09 33.63
CA TYR A 55 22.85 31.32 34.83
C TYR A 55 22.29 29.89 34.81
N ARG A 56 23.04 28.94 35.38
CA ARG A 56 22.73 27.50 35.36
C ARG A 56 23.04 26.83 36.69
N LEU A 57 22.29 25.82 37.10
CA LEU A 57 22.62 24.96 38.24
C LEU A 57 22.84 23.51 37.78
N CYS A 58 23.92 22.88 38.25
CA CYS A 58 24.16 21.46 37.96
C CYS A 58 23.29 20.55 38.83
N ALA A 59 22.97 19.35 38.34
CA ALA A 59 22.03 18.42 38.97
C ALA A 59 22.30 18.07 40.45
N LYS A 60 23.57 18.16 40.92
CA LYS A 60 23.94 17.94 42.33
C LYS A 60 23.22 18.87 43.34
N HIS A 61 22.63 19.98 42.89
CA HIS A 61 21.92 20.93 43.77
C HIS A 61 20.44 20.59 44.00
N PHE A 62 19.93 19.53 43.36
CA PHE A 62 18.54 19.07 43.45
C PHE A 62 18.49 17.66 44.04
N GLU A 63 17.40 17.33 44.73
CA GLU A 63 17.17 15.97 45.21
C GLU A 63 16.88 15.03 44.02
N PRO A 64 17.40 13.78 44.01
CA PRO A 64 17.21 12.86 42.89
C PRO A 64 15.74 12.62 42.52
N ALA A 65 14.82 12.63 43.49
CA ALA A 65 13.38 12.45 43.27
C ALA A 65 12.71 13.61 42.51
N MET A 66 13.39 14.76 42.39
CA MET A 66 12.95 15.93 41.60
C MET A 66 13.45 15.89 40.14
N ILE A 67 14.27 14.89 39.78
CA ILE A 67 14.93 14.77 38.49
C ILE A 67 14.28 13.62 37.70
N CYS A 68 13.69 13.92 36.54
CA CYS A 68 13.16 12.93 35.62
C CYS A 68 14.18 12.62 34.51
N LYS A 69 14.34 11.35 34.14
CA LYS A 69 15.05 10.93 32.94
C LYS A 69 14.03 10.51 31.90
N THR A 70 13.80 11.36 30.90
CA THR A 70 12.85 11.06 29.80
C THR A 70 13.50 10.38 28.61
N SER A 71 14.85 10.41 28.51
CA SER A 71 15.62 9.53 27.64
C SER A 71 17.03 9.33 28.22
N PRO A 72 17.87 8.42 27.65
CA PRO A 72 19.26 8.25 28.08
C PRO A 72 20.10 9.54 28.03
N TYR A 73 19.72 10.48 27.15
CA TYR A 73 20.40 11.74 26.92
C TYR A 73 19.66 12.95 27.52
N ARG A 74 18.38 12.80 27.90
CA ARG A 74 17.52 13.89 28.38
C ARG A 74 17.19 13.75 29.86
N THR A 75 17.80 14.62 30.66
CA THR A 75 17.52 14.78 32.09
C THR A 75 16.78 16.09 32.32
N VAL A 76 15.63 16.05 33.00
CA VAL A 76 14.69 17.17 33.19
C VAL A 76 14.38 17.32 34.70
N LEU A 77 13.88 18.47 35.12
CA LEU A 77 13.38 18.70 36.48
C LEU A 77 11.85 18.70 36.49
N LYS A 78 11.23 18.15 37.54
CA LYS A 78 9.78 18.29 37.79
C LYS A 78 9.38 19.76 37.96
N ASP A 79 8.13 20.10 37.69
CA ASP A 79 7.68 21.51 37.76
C ASP A 79 7.62 22.11 39.15
N THR A 80 7.59 21.28 40.20
CA THR A 80 7.76 21.70 41.60
C THR A 80 9.22 21.72 42.07
N ALA A 81 10.19 21.33 41.24
CA ALA A 81 11.57 21.17 41.67
C ALA A 81 12.24 22.52 42.03
N ILE A 82 12.89 22.54 43.19
CA ILE A 82 13.69 23.65 43.71
C ILE A 82 15.05 23.11 44.19
N PRO A 83 16.14 23.88 44.06
CA PRO A 83 17.44 23.43 44.52
C PRO A 83 17.49 23.55 46.04
N THR A 84 17.67 22.42 46.74
CA THR A 84 17.76 22.35 48.21
C THR A 84 19.20 22.05 48.68
N ILE A 85 20.04 21.47 47.82
CA ILE A 85 21.33 20.89 48.21
C ILE A 85 22.49 21.87 47.97
N PHE A 86 22.82 22.68 48.98
CA PHE A 86 23.95 23.60 48.96
C PHE A 86 24.93 23.35 50.12
N ASP A 87 26.21 23.11 49.78
CA ASP A 87 27.30 23.25 50.74
C ASP A 87 27.50 24.74 51.02
N LEU A 88 27.00 25.19 52.17
CA LEU A 88 27.14 26.55 52.67
C LEU A 88 28.24 26.69 53.73
N THR A 89 28.71 25.61 54.37
CA THR A 89 29.64 25.63 55.52
C THR A 89 31.11 25.47 55.16
N SER A 90 31.45 25.10 53.92
CA SER A 90 32.82 24.99 53.38
C SER A 90 33.69 26.26 53.43
N HIS A 91 33.25 27.34 54.07
CA HIS A 91 34.09 28.50 54.39
C HIS A 91 34.82 28.40 55.73
N LEU A 92 34.42 27.49 56.62
CA LEU A 92 34.99 27.34 57.96
C LEU A 92 36.26 26.46 58.01
N ASN A 93 36.47 25.59 57.00
CA ASN A 93 37.49 24.53 57.05
C ASN A 93 38.75 24.74 56.19
N ASN A 94 38.85 25.81 55.39
CA ASN A 94 40.07 26.09 54.60
C ASN A 94 40.22 27.60 54.24
N PRO A 95 41.22 28.32 54.78
CA PRO A 95 41.40 29.76 54.53
C PRO A 95 41.87 30.15 53.12
N HIS A 96 42.35 29.23 52.29
CA HIS A 96 43.08 29.57 51.06
C HIS A 96 42.55 28.86 49.80
N SER A 97 41.52 29.44 49.19
CA SER A 97 41.12 29.17 47.80
C SER A 97 40.85 30.48 47.06
N ARG A 98 41.45 30.65 45.87
CA ARG A 98 41.45 31.92 45.11
C ARG A 98 40.21 32.16 44.23
N HIS A 99 39.23 31.25 44.23
CA HIS A 99 38.00 31.37 43.42
C HIS A 99 36.75 31.12 44.27
N ARG A 100 36.19 32.19 44.85
CA ARG A 100 34.90 32.15 45.55
C ARG A 100 34.04 33.34 45.15
N LYS A 101 32.75 33.10 44.90
CA LYS A 101 31.74 34.18 44.81
C LYS A 101 31.53 34.71 46.23
N ARG A 102 31.54 36.04 46.41
CA ARG A 102 31.58 36.67 47.74
C ARG A 102 30.27 36.43 48.51
N ILE A 103 30.39 36.10 49.78
CA ILE A 103 29.32 36.18 50.79
C ILE A 103 29.69 37.36 51.72
N LYS A 104 28.67 38.04 52.28
CA LYS A 104 28.72 39.28 53.09
C LYS A 104 29.55 39.10 54.41
N GLU A 105 30.09 40.09 55.15
CA GLU A 105 29.96 41.58 55.32
C GLU A 105 31.35 42.25 55.60
N LEU A 106 31.57 43.57 55.82
CA LEU A 106 30.71 44.78 55.73
C LEU A 106 31.38 45.88 54.83
N THR A 107 31.81 47.12 55.14
CA THR A 107 31.92 48.04 56.33
C THR A 107 31.95 49.52 55.86
N GLU A 108 31.67 50.51 56.74
CA GLU A 108 31.46 51.93 56.33
C GLU A 108 32.67 52.69 55.75
N GLU A 109 33.91 52.32 56.08
CA GLU A 109 35.07 53.17 55.71
C GLU A 109 35.41 53.10 54.21
N ASP A 110 35.04 52.01 53.53
CA ASP A 110 35.11 51.89 52.07
C ASP A 110 34.20 52.91 51.35
N ILE A 111 33.12 53.35 52.00
CA ILE A 111 32.17 54.37 51.48
C ILE A 111 32.87 55.73 51.31
N ARG A 112 33.95 56.01 52.06
CA ARG A 112 34.74 57.24 51.89
C ARG A 112 35.64 57.18 50.65
N ARG A 113 36.39 56.10 50.46
CA ARG A 113 37.35 55.97 49.33
C ARG A 113 36.69 55.99 47.95
N ILE A 114 35.41 55.63 47.85
CA ILE A 114 34.65 55.67 46.60
C ILE A 114 34.25 57.11 46.21
N LYS A 115 34.20 58.07 47.15
CA LYS A 115 33.81 59.46 46.86
C LYS A 115 34.90 60.28 46.14
N GLU A 116 36.16 59.88 46.20
CA GLU A 116 37.30 60.65 45.69
C GLU A 116 37.73 60.27 44.25
N ARG A 117 37.03 59.34 43.58
CA ARG A 117 37.38 58.84 42.23
C ARG A 117 36.29 59.06 41.17
N ARG A 118 35.38 60.02 41.38
CA ARG A 118 34.17 60.18 40.53
C ARG A 118 34.00 61.53 39.82
N LEU A 119 34.99 62.42 39.93
CA LEU A 119 35.00 63.73 39.28
C LEU A 119 36.42 64.06 38.80
N GLU A 120 36.76 63.65 37.57
CA GLU A 120 37.56 64.46 36.64
C GLU A 120 37.42 63.93 35.21
N ALA A 121 37.73 64.76 34.20
CA ALA A 121 37.97 64.40 32.79
C ALA A 121 36.84 63.64 32.05
N SER A 122 35.94 64.42 31.46
CA SER A 122 35.08 63.96 30.35
C SER A 122 35.82 63.95 29.00
N ARG A 123 35.19 63.30 28.00
CA ARG A 123 35.32 63.50 26.53
C ARG A 123 36.40 62.78 25.70
N GLU A 124 36.00 62.69 24.43
CA GLU A 124 36.76 62.53 23.17
C GLU A 124 37.12 61.14 22.61
N LYS A 125 37.28 61.13 21.28
CA LYS A 125 37.38 59.99 20.35
C LYS A 125 38.57 60.22 19.40
N SER A 126 38.97 59.15 18.72
CA SER A 126 39.34 59.06 17.27
C SER A 126 40.82 58.83 16.92
N GLN A 127 41.03 58.13 15.77
CA GLN A 127 42.23 58.10 14.90
C GLN A 127 43.48 57.40 15.50
N ASN A 128 44.44 56.80 14.76
CA ASN A 128 44.71 56.49 13.33
C ASN A 128 45.93 55.50 13.28
N LYS A 129 46.39 54.80 12.22
CA LYS A 129 45.98 54.47 10.82
C LYS A 129 46.92 53.33 10.31
N GLU A 130 46.47 52.45 9.39
CA GLU A 130 47.25 51.73 8.31
C GLU A 130 48.48 50.85 8.72
N ASN A 131 48.93 49.79 8.03
CA ASN A 131 48.49 49.00 6.85
C ASN A 131 49.01 47.51 7.01
N GLU A 132 49.30 46.59 6.06
CA GLU A 132 49.48 46.62 4.59
C GLU A 132 49.17 45.25 3.90
N VAL A 133 48.87 45.33 2.60
CA VAL A 133 48.65 44.41 1.46
C VAL A 133 49.52 43.13 1.28
N SER A 134 48.89 42.01 0.86
CA SER A 134 49.26 41.21 -0.36
C SER A 134 48.28 40.05 -0.72
N GLU A 135 47.79 40.09 -1.97
CA GLU A 135 47.64 39.04 -3.03
C GLU A 135 47.51 37.54 -2.62
N GLY A 136 46.62 36.70 -3.19
CA GLY A 136 45.61 36.83 -4.27
C GLY A 136 44.48 35.77 -4.08
N GLN A 137 43.78 35.18 -5.08
CA GLN A 137 43.72 35.31 -6.54
C GLN A 137 42.37 34.69 -7.06
N ASP A 138 42.14 34.59 -8.38
CA ASP A 138 40.84 34.23 -9.03
C ASP A 138 40.42 32.74 -9.04
N GLY A 139 39.12 32.50 -9.23
CA GLY A 139 38.52 31.20 -9.53
C GLY A 139 37.00 31.26 -9.77
N SER A 140 36.57 31.60 -11.00
CA SER A 140 35.15 31.74 -11.37
C SER A 140 34.51 30.45 -11.88
N ALA A 141 33.27 30.15 -11.44
CA ALA A 141 32.37 29.19 -12.05
C ALA A 141 30.90 29.67 -11.94
N ASP A 142 30.03 29.14 -12.78
CA ASP A 142 28.75 29.74 -13.14
C ASP A 142 27.72 29.94 -12.01
N LYS A 143 26.88 30.98 -12.19
CA LYS A 143 25.60 31.10 -11.50
C LYS A 143 24.48 30.56 -12.38
N ASP A 144 23.66 29.67 -11.84
CA ASP A 144 22.29 29.49 -12.29
C ASP A 144 21.41 30.40 -11.43
N ASP A 145 20.69 31.34 -12.05
CA ASP A 145 20.17 32.53 -11.37
C ASP A 145 18.73 32.32 -10.82
N GLY A 146 18.59 31.30 -9.97
CA GLY A 146 17.44 31.15 -9.09
C GLY A 146 17.49 32.14 -7.92
N PRO A 147 16.35 32.49 -7.28
CA PRO A 147 16.36 33.37 -6.11
C PRO A 147 17.17 32.73 -4.98
N ALA A 148 18.17 33.47 -4.49
CA ALA A 148 19.12 32.95 -3.50
C ALA A 148 18.44 32.72 -2.14
N LEU A 149 18.14 31.45 -1.85
CA LEU A 149 17.56 30.99 -0.58
C LEU A 149 18.33 31.54 0.63
N THR A 150 17.58 32.01 1.62
CA THR A 150 18.12 32.40 2.93
C THR A 150 18.72 31.18 3.65
N PRO A 151 19.67 31.37 4.59
CA PRO A 151 20.19 30.26 5.39
C PRO A 151 19.10 29.56 6.22
N GLU A 152 18.04 30.26 6.60
CA GLU A 152 16.93 29.71 7.40
C GLU A 152 16.00 28.83 6.55
N GLU A 153 15.65 29.26 5.33
CA GLU A 153 14.95 28.41 4.35
C GLU A 153 15.78 27.17 3.99
N LYS A 154 17.11 27.29 3.90
CA LYS A 154 17.99 26.14 3.65
C LYS A 154 17.99 25.15 4.80
N GLU A 155 18.14 25.60 6.05
CA GLU A 155 18.05 24.70 7.21
C GLU A 155 16.66 24.08 7.37
N LEU A 156 15.57 24.75 6.94
CA LEU A 156 14.24 24.16 6.86
C LEU A 156 14.15 23.08 5.77
N ARG A 157 14.68 23.33 4.56
CA ARG A 157 14.71 22.34 3.47
C ARG A 157 15.47 21.09 3.85
N ASP A 158 16.69 21.24 4.36
CA ASP A 158 17.56 20.12 4.75
C ASP A 158 16.94 19.32 5.92
N TYR A 159 16.22 19.99 6.84
CA TYR A 159 15.43 19.34 7.89
C TYR A 159 14.27 18.50 7.30
N LEU A 160 13.47 19.07 6.39
CA LEU A 160 12.35 18.36 5.78
C LEU A 160 12.82 17.15 4.96
N LYS A 161 13.92 17.25 4.18
CA LYS A 161 14.52 16.10 3.47
C LYS A 161 14.82 14.95 4.44
N SER A 162 15.40 15.27 5.59
CA SER A 162 15.76 14.28 6.61
C SER A 162 14.54 13.57 7.21
N LEU A 163 13.38 14.23 7.28
CA LEU A 163 12.11 13.59 7.66
C LEU A 163 11.51 12.75 6.53
N PHE A 164 11.56 13.25 5.29
CA PHE A 164 11.12 12.52 4.10
C PHE A 164 11.90 11.20 3.95
N GLU A 165 13.23 11.21 4.11
CA GLU A 165 14.06 10.00 4.10
C GLU A 165 13.59 8.95 5.13
N ILE A 166 13.19 9.38 6.35
CA ILE A 166 12.68 8.47 7.39
C ILE A 166 11.32 7.87 6.95
N ILE A 167 10.37 8.69 6.50
CA ILE A 167 9.04 8.22 6.05
C ILE A 167 9.16 7.28 4.84
N VAL A 168 10.06 7.58 3.91
CA VAL A 168 10.31 6.75 2.72
C VAL A 168 10.90 5.39 3.10
N VAL A 169 11.84 5.32 4.06
CA VAL A 169 12.33 4.04 4.58
C VAL A 169 11.21 3.26 5.28
N ILE A 170 10.39 3.92 6.11
CA ILE A 170 9.27 3.30 6.82
C ILE A 170 8.27 2.65 5.84
N GLY A 171 7.79 3.41 4.85
CA GLY A 171 6.84 2.89 3.85
C GLY A 171 7.45 1.80 2.95
N LYS A 172 8.66 2.01 2.43
CA LYS A 172 9.33 1.01 1.57
C LYS A 172 9.67 -0.29 2.28
N GLN A 173 9.77 -0.31 3.61
CA GLN A 173 10.01 -1.52 4.40
C GLN A 173 8.76 -2.06 5.10
N ASN A 174 7.58 -1.50 4.82
CA ASN A 174 6.31 -1.83 5.48
C ASN A 174 6.38 -1.77 7.02
N ILE A 175 7.08 -0.78 7.57
CA ILE A 175 7.16 -0.56 9.01
C ILE A 175 5.92 0.26 9.41
N PRO A 176 5.10 -0.18 10.39
CA PRO A 176 4.02 0.65 10.92
C PRO A 176 4.59 1.93 11.55
N LEU A 177 4.00 3.10 11.27
CA LEU A 177 4.49 4.39 11.81
C LEU A 177 4.51 4.42 13.35
N TYR A 178 3.44 3.90 13.94
CA TYR A 178 3.26 3.77 15.38
C TYR A 178 3.72 2.38 15.84
N GLY A 179 4.22 2.28 17.07
CA GLY A 179 4.61 1.01 17.69
C GLY A 179 3.39 0.19 18.14
N HIS A 180 3.63 -0.82 18.99
CA HIS A 180 2.53 -1.56 19.62
C HIS A 180 1.73 -0.63 20.54
N MET A 181 0.48 -0.37 20.17
CA MET A 181 -0.49 0.46 20.92
C MET A 181 -1.09 -0.31 22.12
N GLU A 182 -0.24 -0.96 22.93
CA GLU A 182 -0.65 -1.47 24.24
C GLU A 182 -0.74 -0.30 25.22
N VAL A 183 -1.91 0.33 25.24
CA VAL A 183 -2.23 1.43 26.16
C VAL A 183 -2.37 0.87 27.57
N GLY A 184 -1.45 1.22 28.47
CA GLY A 184 -1.55 0.85 29.89
C GLY A 184 -2.75 1.51 30.58
N GLU A 185 -3.09 1.05 31.80
CA GLU A 185 -4.25 1.55 32.57
C GLU A 185 -4.21 3.07 32.86
N GLU A 186 -3.04 3.71 32.78
CA GLU A 186 -2.83 5.15 32.96
C GLU A 186 -2.68 5.94 31.64
N GLY A 187 -2.77 5.27 30.47
CA GLY A 187 -2.68 5.91 29.15
C GLY A 187 -1.27 6.12 28.59
N GLU A 188 -0.21 5.82 29.36
CA GLU A 188 1.17 5.85 28.85
C GLU A 188 1.44 4.70 27.86
N CYS A 189 2.12 5.00 26.76
CA CYS A 189 2.59 3.99 25.81
C CYS A 189 4.01 3.55 26.19
N PHE A 190 4.23 2.25 26.36
CA PHE A 190 5.49 1.69 26.88
C PHE A 190 6.71 1.87 25.94
N THR A 191 6.48 2.21 24.67
CA THR A 191 7.54 2.41 23.67
C THR A 191 7.28 3.66 22.80
N PRO A 192 8.31 4.40 22.37
CA PRO A 192 8.15 5.45 21.36
C PRO A 192 7.66 4.87 20.03
N SER A 193 7.09 5.72 19.16
CA SER A 193 6.70 5.31 17.81
C SER A 193 7.91 4.87 16.98
N ASN A 194 7.70 4.02 15.97
CA ASN A 194 8.78 3.58 15.09
C ASN A 194 9.40 4.76 14.31
N PHE A 195 8.59 5.77 13.97
CA PHE A 195 9.07 7.06 13.45
C PHE A 195 10.02 7.76 14.43
N GLN A 196 9.63 7.93 15.70
CA GLN A 196 10.48 8.55 16.72
C GLN A 196 11.76 7.75 16.97
N ALA A 197 11.70 6.41 16.96
CA ALA A 197 12.87 5.55 17.12
C ALA A 197 13.87 5.69 15.96
N LEU A 198 13.40 5.75 14.71
CA LEU A 198 14.25 5.95 13.52
C LEU A 198 14.81 7.37 13.44
N LEU A 199 14.04 8.37 13.88
CA LEU A 199 14.50 9.75 14.05
C LEU A 199 15.64 9.83 15.08
N GLU A 200 15.46 9.27 16.28
CA GLU A 200 16.51 9.24 17.30
C GLU A 200 17.74 8.46 16.82
N TYR A 201 17.55 7.36 16.09
CA TYR A 201 18.64 6.65 15.44
C TYR A 201 19.44 7.55 14.47
N ARG A 202 18.77 8.33 13.61
CA ARG A 202 19.43 9.31 12.72
C ARG A 202 20.23 10.37 13.47
N ILE A 203 19.64 10.97 14.50
CA ILE A 203 20.32 11.98 15.36
C ILE A 203 21.58 11.40 16.02
N ASN A 204 21.52 10.13 16.46
CA ASN A 204 22.65 9.41 17.04
C ASN A 204 23.70 8.98 15.99
N ALA A 205 23.27 8.66 14.76
CA ALA A 205 24.15 8.26 13.65
C ALA A 205 24.97 9.42 13.05
N GLY A 206 24.67 10.68 13.40
CA GLY A 206 25.41 11.86 12.96
C GLY A 206 24.61 12.91 12.20
N ASP A 207 23.27 12.83 12.20
CA ASP A 207 22.42 13.82 11.55
C ASP A 207 22.40 15.15 12.33
N GLU A 208 23.34 16.03 12.01
CA GLU A 208 23.50 17.34 12.66
C GLU A 208 22.34 18.30 12.37
N VAL A 209 21.57 18.10 11.28
CA VAL A 209 20.43 18.96 10.94
C VAL A 209 19.25 18.64 11.85
N LEU A 210 18.90 17.35 11.97
CA LEU A 210 17.93 16.89 12.95
C LEU A 210 18.39 17.23 14.39
N ARG A 211 19.68 17.04 14.72
CA ARG A 211 20.21 17.37 16.06
C ARG A 211 20.07 18.85 16.39
N LYS A 212 20.46 19.77 15.50
CA LYS A 212 20.26 21.22 15.70
C LYS A 212 18.81 21.55 15.99
N ARG A 213 17.88 21.05 15.17
CA ARG A 213 16.43 21.30 15.35
C ARG A 213 15.97 20.75 16.72
N PHE A 214 16.47 19.57 17.12
CA PHE A 214 16.13 18.91 18.39
C PHE A 214 16.66 19.66 19.62
N GLU A 215 17.86 20.23 19.56
CA GLU A 215 18.44 21.06 20.63
C GLU A 215 17.78 22.44 20.77
N MET A 216 17.16 22.95 19.70
CA MET A 216 16.42 24.22 19.71
C MET A 216 14.96 24.10 20.18
N THR A 217 14.33 22.94 19.98
CA THR A 217 12.94 22.68 20.36
C THR A 217 12.71 22.76 21.89
N ALA A 218 11.51 23.22 22.29
CA ALA A 218 11.13 23.38 23.69
C ALA A 218 11.17 22.04 24.48
N VAL A 219 11.44 22.11 25.78
CA VAL A 219 11.77 20.93 26.61
C VAL A 219 10.64 19.89 26.68
N ASN A 220 9.38 20.30 26.48
CA ASN A 220 8.20 19.43 26.54
C ASN A 220 7.39 19.40 25.22
N ALA A 221 7.94 19.88 24.09
CA ALA A 221 7.26 19.81 22.80
C ALA A 221 7.53 18.46 22.10
N GLU A 222 6.50 17.89 21.47
CA GLU A 222 6.63 16.72 20.59
C GLU A 222 7.43 17.10 19.33
N TYR A 223 8.38 16.27 18.93
CA TYR A 223 9.23 16.53 17.78
C TYR A 223 8.63 15.91 16.53
N CYS A 224 8.34 16.74 15.52
CA CYS A 224 7.54 16.37 14.35
C CYS A 224 6.20 15.72 14.77
N PRO A 225 5.23 16.53 15.25
CA PRO A 225 3.96 16.01 15.76
C PRO A 225 3.18 15.16 14.75
N SER A 226 2.22 14.39 15.22
CA SER A 226 1.41 13.50 14.37
C SER A 226 0.75 14.21 13.17
N ASP A 227 0.35 15.48 13.31
CA ASP A 227 -0.14 16.31 12.19
C ASP A 227 0.93 16.66 11.15
N GLN A 228 2.20 16.81 11.55
CA GLN A 228 3.30 17.01 10.62
C GLN A 228 3.66 15.70 9.91
N GLN A 229 3.66 14.57 10.64
CA GLN A 229 3.87 13.24 10.05
C GLN A 229 2.80 12.94 8.98
N ARG A 230 1.53 13.24 9.27
CA ARG A 230 0.40 13.14 8.34
C ARG A 230 0.64 13.92 7.04
N LYS A 231 1.01 15.20 7.15
CA LYS A 231 1.31 16.07 5.99
C LYS A 231 2.48 15.58 5.15
N ILE A 232 3.53 15.05 5.79
CA ILE A 232 4.68 14.46 5.09
C ILE A 232 4.26 13.19 4.34
N LEU A 233 3.39 12.35 4.93
CA LEU A 233 2.81 11.17 4.27
C LEU A 233 1.90 11.53 3.08
N GLU A 234 1.04 12.54 3.23
CA GLU A 234 0.18 13.07 2.17
C GLU A 234 1.01 13.57 0.97
N VAL A 235 2.13 14.25 1.23
CA VAL A 235 3.07 14.69 0.17
C VAL A 235 3.83 13.51 -0.45
N CYS A 236 4.29 12.53 0.34
CA CYS A 236 4.90 11.30 -0.20
C CYS A 236 3.95 10.56 -1.16
N GLU A 237 2.69 10.36 -0.72
CA GLU A 237 1.63 9.71 -1.49
C GLU A 237 1.35 10.47 -2.79
N GLY A 238 1.11 11.78 -2.70
CA GLY A 238 0.83 12.63 -3.86
C GLY A 238 1.98 12.68 -4.88
N CYS A 239 3.24 12.77 -4.45
CA CYS A 239 4.39 12.75 -5.36
C CYS A 239 4.54 11.41 -6.11
N ILE A 240 4.31 10.28 -5.42
CA ILE A 240 4.42 8.94 -6.03
C ILE A 240 3.23 8.67 -6.97
N GLN A 241 2.02 9.09 -6.60
CA GLN A 241 0.85 9.05 -7.48
C GLN A 241 1.08 9.91 -8.73
N GLU A 242 1.63 11.12 -8.60
CA GLU A 242 1.86 12.02 -9.73
C GLU A 242 2.94 11.51 -10.70
N GLU A 243 4.00 10.82 -10.25
CA GLU A 243 4.94 10.13 -11.17
C GLU A 243 4.20 9.10 -12.06
N VAL A 244 3.30 8.29 -11.48
CA VAL A 244 2.51 7.29 -12.23
C VAL A 244 1.46 7.95 -13.13
N LEU A 245 0.70 8.92 -12.59
CA LEU A 245 -0.38 9.59 -13.31
C LEU A 245 0.13 10.42 -14.48
N GLN A 246 1.33 11.00 -14.38
CA GLN A 246 1.95 11.71 -15.49
C GLN A 246 2.29 10.77 -16.66
N GLU A 247 2.78 9.55 -16.41
CA GLU A 247 2.94 8.55 -17.47
C GLU A 247 1.59 8.16 -18.11
N VAL A 248 0.51 8.08 -17.33
CA VAL A 248 -0.84 7.79 -17.85
C VAL A 248 -1.35 8.92 -18.75
N ARG A 249 -1.15 10.19 -18.36
CA ARG A 249 -1.51 11.36 -19.19
C ARG A 249 -0.75 11.37 -20.52
N GLU A 250 0.53 11.00 -20.52
CA GLU A 250 1.36 10.85 -21.72
C GLU A 250 0.98 9.63 -22.57
N ALA A 251 0.49 8.55 -21.95
CA ALA A 251 -0.07 7.40 -22.64
C ALA A 251 -1.40 7.73 -23.35
N HIS A 252 -2.10 8.78 -22.92
CA HIS A 252 -3.40 9.29 -23.37
C HIS A 252 -4.59 8.35 -23.11
N PHE A 253 -4.52 7.10 -23.60
CA PHE A 253 -5.52 6.06 -23.33
C PHE A 253 -5.10 5.18 -22.15
N PHE A 254 -6.08 4.83 -21.32
CA PHE A 254 -5.90 3.95 -20.17
C PHE A 254 -7.09 2.99 -20.00
N SER A 255 -6.99 2.09 -19.05
CA SER A 255 -8.10 1.26 -18.57
C SER A 255 -8.07 1.18 -17.04
N LEU A 256 -9.24 1.16 -16.42
CA LEU A 256 -9.39 1.08 -14.97
C LEU A 256 -9.46 -0.39 -14.55
N VAL A 257 -8.67 -0.79 -13.56
CA VAL A 257 -8.73 -2.15 -12.98
C VAL A 257 -8.85 -2.06 -11.46
N THR A 258 -9.69 -2.90 -10.84
CA THR A 258 -9.87 -2.91 -9.39
C THR A 258 -9.73 -4.29 -8.77
N GLY A 259 -9.16 -4.36 -7.56
CA GLY A 259 -9.04 -5.60 -6.78
C GLY A 259 -10.16 -5.82 -5.77
N ASP A 260 -10.04 -6.90 -5.00
CA ASP A 260 -11.00 -7.25 -3.95
C ASP A 260 -11.10 -6.19 -2.85
N LEU A 261 -12.29 -6.12 -2.24
CA LEU A 261 -12.59 -5.25 -1.11
C LEU A 261 -11.67 -5.54 0.08
N THR A 262 -11.09 -4.49 0.63
CA THR A 262 -10.01 -4.54 1.62
C THR A 262 -10.36 -3.69 2.84
N GLU A 263 -10.38 -4.30 4.03
CA GLU A 263 -10.62 -3.57 5.29
C GLU A 263 -9.40 -2.73 5.71
N PHE A 264 -9.66 -1.50 6.15
CA PHE A 264 -8.75 -0.55 6.80
C PHE A 264 -9.36 -0.05 8.14
N PRO A 265 -8.59 0.62 9.01
CA PRO A 265 -9.13 1.18 10.26
C PRO A 265 -10.26 2.18 10.08
N ASP A 266 -10.33 2.83 8.92
CA ASP A 266 -11.35 3.79 8.50
C ASP A 266 -12.38 3.19 7.50
N GLY A 267 -12.52 1.86 7.49
CA GLY A 267 -13.59 1.15 6.77
C GLY A 267 -13.14 0.39 5.50
N PRO A 268 -14.09 -0.12 4.72
CA PRO A 268 -13.81 -0.95 3.54
C PRO A 268 -13.37 -0.10 2.35
N HIS A 269 -12.29 -0.50 1.68
CA HIS A 269 -11.68 0.20 0.55
C HIS A 269 -11.42 -0.74 -0.64
N VAL A 270 -11.41 -0.18 -1.85
CA VAL A 270 -11.10 -0.91 -3.10
C VAL A 270 -9.76 -0.42 -3.66
N PRO A 271 -8.76 -1.30 -3.89
CA PRO A 271 -7.53 -0.91 -4.56
C PRO A 271 -7.79 -0.63 -6.04
N LEU A 272 -7.37 0.56 -6.49
CA LEU A 272 -7.44 1.00 -7.87
C LEU A 272 -6.08 0.89 -8.58
N PHE A 273 -6.12 0.35 -9.79
CA PHE A 273 -4.98 0.22 -10.68
C PHE A 273 -5.28 0.90 -12.03
N LEU A 274 -4.26 1.50 -12.64
CA LEU A 274 -4.35 2.09 -13.97
C LEU A 274 -3.48 1.31 -14.95
N ARG A 275 -4.09 0.93 -16.07
CA ARG A 275 -3.48 0.11 -17.12
C ARG A 275 -3.29 0.91 -18.39
N PHE A 276 -2.05 1.03 -18.86
CA PHE A 276 -1.67 1.95 -19.94
C PHE A 276 -0.46 1.45 -20.73
N VAL A 277 -0.18 2.05 -21.89
CA VAL A 277 1.03 1.74 -22.68
C VAL A 277 2.03 2.88 -22.57
N ASP A 278 3.22 2.58 -22.05
CA ASP A 278 4.27 3.56 -21.79
C ASP A 278 4.98 4.09 -23.06
N LYS A 279 5.91 5.04 -22.86
CA LYS A 279 6.78 5.60 -23.91
C LYS A 279 7.66 4.56 -24.63
N SER A 280 7.88 3.39 -24.04
CA SER A 280 8.68 2.26 -24.57
C SER A 280 7.82 1.18 -25.26
N HIS A 281 6.52 1.44 -25.41
CA HIS A 281 5.51 0.51 -25.93
C HIS A 281 5.31 -0.74 -25.05
N VAL A 282 5.58 -0.63 -23.75
CA VAL A 282 5.31 -1.67 -22.76
C VAL A 282 3.96 -1.41 -22.10
N LEU A 283 3.14 -2.45 -22.04
CA LEU A 283 1.88 -2.45 -21.30
C LEU A 283 2.17 -2.54 -19.79
N ARG A 284 1.80 -1.50 -19.04
CA ARG A 284 1.93 -1.40 -17.58
C ARG A 284 0.56 -1.45 -16.92
N GLU A 285 0.53 -1.89 -15.66
CA GLU A 285 -0.66 -1.92 -14.81
C GLU A 285 -0.22 -1.61 -13.38
N GLU A 286 -0.37 -0.34 -12.99
CA GLU A 286 0.26 0.22 -11.79
C GLU A 286 -0.80 0.54 -10.72
N PHE A 287 -0.44 0.36 -9.45
CA PHE A 287 -1.31 0.68 -8.32
C PHE A 287 -1.27 2.18 -8.02
N VAL A 288 -2.43 2.80 -7.80
CA VAL A 288 -2.52 4.24 -7.52
C VAL A 288 -3.00 4.52 -6.10
N GLU A 289 -4.11 3.92 -5.67
CA GLU A 289 -4.81 4.34 -4.44
C GLU A 289 -5.77 3.26 -3.91
N PHE A 290 -6.10 3.32 -2.62
CA PHE A 290 -7.24 2.61 -2.03
C PHE A 290 -8.43 3.57 -1.91
N LEU A 291 -9.47 3.39 -2.74
CA LEU A 291 -10.65 4.25 -2.74
C LEU A 291 -11.65 3.79 -1.64
N PRO A 292 -12.18 4.70 -0.79
CA PRO A 292 -13.22 4.34 0.20
C PRO A 292 -14.47 3.79 -0.49
N PHE A 293 -14.99 2.65 0.00
CA PHE A 293 -16.13 1.94 -0.60
C PHE A 293 -17.44 2.07 0.21
N GLU A 294 -17.62 3.20 0.87
CA GLU A 294 -18.82 3.50 1.65
C GLU A 294 -19.89 4.26 0.82
N GLY A 295 -21.14 3.82 0.88
CA GLY A 295 -22.28 4.47 0.21
C GLY A 295 -23.21 3.49 -0.52
N ASP A 296 -24.17 4.05 -1.25
CA ASP A 296 -24.88 3.37 -2.33
C ASP A 296 -24.03 3.33 -3.61
N ASP A 297 -24.53 2.62 -4.62
CA ASP A 297 -23.85 2.39 -5.89
C ASP A 297 -23.78 3.64 -6.79
N GLU A 298 -24.68 4.62 -6.62
CA GLU A 298 -24.59 5.91 -7.31
C GLU A 298 -23.48 6.79 -6.72
N ALA A 299 -23.46 6.98 -5.39
CA ALA A 299 -22.43 7.75 -4.70
C ALA A 299 -21.03 7.16 -4.90
N LEU A 300 -20.92 5.82 -5.01
CA LEU A 300 -19.67 5.14 -5.34
C LEU A 300 -19.23 5.36 -6.80
N THR A 301 -20.16 5.37 -7.75
CA THR A 301 -19.87 5.74 -9.15
C THR A 301 -19.37 7.18 -9.23
N GLN A 302 -20.09 8.13 -8.62
CA GLN A 302 -19.71 9.55 -8.60
C GLN A 302 -18.35 9.78 -7.92
N ARG A 303 -18.06 9.09 -6.82
CA ARG A 303 -16.75 9.18 -6.13
C ARG A 303 -15.61 8.70 -7.02
N LEU A 304 -15.79 7.57 -7.71
CA LEU A 304 -14.78 7.01 -8.61
C LEU A 304 -14.53 7.95 -9.81
N GLU A 305 -15.57 8.51 -10.40
CA GLU A 305 -15.45 9.50 -11.48
C GLU A 305 -14.75 10.78 -11.02
N ALA A 306 -15.08 11.31 -9.84
CA ALA A 306 -14.42 12.49 -9.27
C ALA A 306 -12.94 12.21 -8.96
N GLN A 307 -12.61 11.00 -8.49
CA GLN A 307 -11.22 10.60 -8.27
C GLN A 307 -10.40 10.66 -9.57
N VAL A 308 -10.92 10.07 -10.65
CA VAL A 308 -10.22 10.00 -11.94
C VAL A 308 -10.17 11.38 -12.62
N ASN A 309 -11.30 12.09 -12.71
CA ASN A 309 -11.38 13.36 -13.45
C ASN A 309 -10.82 14.56 -12.67
N GLU A 310 -11.15 14.71 -11.38
CA GLU A 310 -10.84 15.93 -10.61
C GLU A 310 -9.52 15.84 -9.86
N LYS A 311 -9.22 14.72 -9.19
CA LYS A 311 -7.96 14.56 -8.44
C LYS A 311 -6.81 14.09 -9.31
N TRP A 312 -7.01 13.02 -10.07
CA TRP A 312 -5.95 12.45 -10.91
C TRP A 312 -5.73 13.22 -12.23
N GLY A 313 -6.69 14.07 -12.63
CA GLY A 313 -6.61 14.86 -13.85
C GLY A 313 -6.65 14.02 -15.13
N LEU A 314 -7.30 12.87 -15.09
CA LEU A 314 -7.47 11.96 -16.22
C LEU A 314 -8.89 12.05 -16.77
N ASN A 315 -9.04 12.21 -18.07
CA ASN A 315 -10.37 12.24 -18.69
C ASN A 315 -10.95 10.82 -18.82
N MET A 316 -12.08 10.54 -18.17
CA MET A 316 -12.78 9.27 -18.32
C MET A 316 -13.20 8.95 -19.76
N GLU A 317 -13.38 9.95 -20.63
CA GLU A 317 -13.60 9.73 -22.08
C GLU A 317 -12.41 9.09 -22.79
N HIS A 318 -11.22 9.01 -22.18
CA HIS A 318 -10.05 8.28 -22.68
C HIS A 318 -9.88 6.88 -22.05
N CYS A 319 -10.79 6.48 -21.15
CA CYS A 319 -10.82 5.12 -20.61
C CYS A 319 -11.35 4.16 -21.69
N ARG A 320 -10.57 3.11 -22.01
CA ARG A 320 -10.86 2.17 -23.12
C ARG A 320 -11.23 0.76 -22.66
N GLY A 321 -11.18 0.52 -21.35
CA GLY A 321 -11.55 -0.74 -20.73
C GLY A 321 -11.74 -0.58 -19.23
N GLN A 322 -12.61 -1.39 -18.65
CA GLN A 322 -12.77 -1.54 -17.21
C GLN A 322 -12.80 -3.02 -16.82
N ALA A 323 -12.20 -3.39 -15.69
CA ALA A 323 -12.23 -4.75 -15.18
C ALA A 323 -12.19 -4.76 -13.65
N HIS A 324 -13.17 -5.43 -13.04
CA HIS A 324 -13.38 -5.36 -11.60
C HIS A 324 -13.34 -6.77 -11.02
N ASN A 325 -12.29 -7.08 -10.25
CA ASN A 325 -12.30 -8.29 -9.44
C ASN A 325 -13.13 -8.00 -8.18
N SER A 326 -14.15 -8.82 -7.95
CA SER A 326 -15.06 -8.66 -6.81
C SER A 326 -15.66 -10.00 -6.42
N SER A 327 -15.94 -10.20 -5.13
CA SER A 327 -16.53 -11.45 -4.65
C SER A 327 -17.67 -11.25 -3.63
N GLY A 328 -18.67 -12.13 -3.69
CA GLY A 328 -19.84 -12.09 -2.78
C GLY A 328 -20.67 -10.81 -2.91
N VAL A 329 -21.13 -10.25 -1.78
CA VAL A 329 -22.03 -9.06 -1.75
C VAL A 329 -21.41 -7.82 -2.44
N PHE A 330 -20.08 -7.73 -2.46
CA PHE A 330 -19.35 -6.66 -3.16
C PHE A 330 -19.57 -6.72 -4.68
N ALA A 331 -19.70 -7.91 -5.27
CA ALA A 331 -19.92 -8.09 -6.71
C ALA A 331 -21.24 -7.46 -7.19
N CYS A 332 -22.32 -7.51 -6.38
CA CYS A 332 -23.58 -6.85 -6.71
C CYS A 332 -23.41 -5.34 -6.90
N LYS A 333 -22.77 -4.67 -5.93
CA LYS A 333 -22.52 -3.23 -5.98
C LYS A 333 -21.58 -2.87 -7.12
N MET A 334 -20.50 -3.64 -7.28
CA MET A 334 -19.51 -3.37 -8.31
C MET A 334 -20.09 -3.53 -9.72
N LYS A 335 -20.88 -4.58 -9.98
CA LYS A 335 -21.61 -4.75 -11.25
C LYS A 335 -22.57 -3.59 -11.54
N ALA A 336 -23.24 -3.04 -10.52
CA ALA A 336 -24.10 -1.86 -10.68
C ALA A 336 -23.33 -0.54 -10.93
N ILE A 337 -22.09 -0.44 -10.45
CA ILE A 337 -21.15 0.66 -10.79
C ILE A 337 -20.67 0.49 -12.24
N THR A 338 -20.23 -0.71 -12.61
CA THR A 338 -19.82 -1.05 -13.99
C THR A 338 -20.88 -0.70 -15.02
N SER A 339 -22.15 -1.05 -14.78
CA SER A 339 -23.25 -0.70 -15.69
C SER A 339 -23.40 0.81 -15.88
N ARG A 340 -23.38 1.61 -14.80
CA ARG A 340 -23.45 3.09 -14.90
C ARG A 340 -22.26 3.67 -15.65
N LEU A 341 -21.05 3.16 -15.40
CA LEU A 341 -19.84 3.57 -16.11
C LEU A 341 -19.91 3.21 -17.61
N MET A 342 -20.48 2.06 -17.98
CA MET A 342 -20.69 1.68 -19.38
C MET A 342 -21.79 2.51 -20.07
N GLU A 343 -22.85 2.88 -19.35
CA GLU A 343 -23.92 3.76 -19.87
C GLU A 343 -23.41 5.17 -20.17
N LYS A 344 -22.54 5.71 -19.31
CA LYS A 344 -21.97 7.05 -19.46
C LYS A 344 -20.73 7.10 -20.37
N TYR A 345 -19.89 6.07 -20.32
CA TYR A 345 -18.65 5.96 -21.11
C TYR A 345 -18.63 4.66 -21.93
N PRO A 346 -19.37 4.56 -23.06
CA PRO A 346 -19.53 3.30 -23.81
C PRO A 346 -18.25 2.71 -24.42
N LEU A 347 -17.16 3.49 -24.45
CA LEU A 347 -15.82 3.05 -24.87
C LEU A 347 -14.99 2.46 -23.72
N ALA A 348 -15.38 2.66 -22.46
CA ALA A 348 -14.79 2.00 -21.29
C ALA A 348 -15.34 0.56 -21.18
N VAL A 349 -14.96 -0.30 -22.12
CA VAL A 349 -15.54 -1.64 -22.30
C VAL A 349 -15.29 -2.53 -21.07
N TYR A 350 -16.33 -3.14 -20.50
CA TYR A 350 -16.16 -4.12 -19.43
C TYR A 350 -15.55 -5.43 -19.96
N THR A 351 -14.56 -5.94 -19.22
CA THR A 351 -13.77 -7.12 -19.59
C THR A 351 -13.35 -7.91 -18.34
N PRO A 352 -13.04 -9.23 -18.46
CA PRO A 352 -12.35 -9.93 -17.39
C PRO A 352 -10.89 -9.46 -17.30
N CYS A 353 -10.33 -9.38 -16.09
CA CYS A 353 -8.92 -9.04 -15.91
C CYS A 353 -8.02 -10.26 -16.21
N SER A 354 -6.87 -10.06 -16.87
CA SER A 354 -5.94 -11.15 -17.17
C SER A 354 -5.14 -11.68 -15.97
N THR A 355 -5.22 -11.02 -14.80
CA THR A 355 -4.59 -11.46 -13.55
C THR A 355 -5.47 -12.42 -12.73
N CYS A 356 -6.73 -12.63 -13.11
CA CYS A 356 -7.68 -13.53 -12.44
C CYS A 356 -8.22 -14.56 -13.44
N ALA A 357 -8.09 -15.86 -13.17
CA ALA A 357 -8.59 -16.89 -14.10
C ALA A 357 -10.12 -16.78 -14.28
N LEU A 358 -10.60 -17.01 -15.51
CA LEU A 358 -12.02 -16.79 -15.85
C LEU A 358 -12.96 -17.62 -14.96
N ASN A 359 -12.59 -18.88 -14.67
CA ASN A 359 -13.37 -19.75 -13.80
C ASN A 359 -13.42 -19.24 -12.34
N VAL A 360 -12.33 -18.63 -11.85
CA VAL A 360 -12.26 -17.99 -10.53
C VAL A 360 -13.13 -16.73 -10.50
N TYR A 361 -13.05 -15.90 -11.54
CA TYR A 361 -13.91 -14.72 -11.72
C TYR A 361 -15.40 -15.09 -11.76
N LEU A 362 -15.79 -16.11 -12.55
CA LEU A 362 -17.18 -16.56 -12.68
C LEU A 362 -17.74 -17.08 -11.34
N ALA A 363 -16.93 -17.84 -10.58
CA ALA A 363 -17.35 -18.32 -9.26
C ALA A 363 -17.39 -17.19 -8.20
N ASN A 364 -16.49 -16.21 -8.25
CA ASN A 364 -16.46 -15.08 -7.31
C ASN A 364 -17.71 -14.18 -7.39
N ASN A 365 -18.23 -13.93 -8.60
CA ASN A 365 -19.43 -13.12 -8.83
C ASN A 365 -20.74 -13.83 -8.42
N LEU A 366 -20.66 -15.12 -8.07
CA LEU A 366 -21.81 -15.97 -7.85
C LEU A 366 -22.32 -15.88 -6.40
N LEU A 367 -23.62 -15.58 -6.25
CA LEU A 367 -24.22 -15.19 -4.97
C LEU A 367 -24.76 -16.34 -4.11
N LEU A 368 -24.52 -17.60 -4.50
CA LEU A 368 -24.94 -18.77 -3.73
C LEU A 368 -24.03 -18.98 -2.52
N THR A 369 -24.62 -19.25 -1.35
CA THR A 369 -23.88 -19.42 -0.08
C THR A 369 -22.81 -20.52 -0.18
N GLY A 370 -23.15 -21.71 -0.67
CA GLY A 370 -22.18 -22.79 -0.88
C GLY A 370 -20.99 -22.37 -1.75
N VAL A 371 -21.20 -21.60 -2.82
CA VAL A 371 -20.11 -21.14 -3.69
C VAL A 371 -19.22 -20.12 -2.97
N GLN A 372 -19.81 -19.24 -2.16
CA GLN A 372 -19.06 -18.30 -1.32
C GLN A 372 -18.24 -19.04 -0.23
N VAL A 373 -18.78 -20.12 0.35
CA VAL A 373 -18.07 -20.98 1.31
C VAL A 373 -16.93 -21.75 0.64
N VAL A 374 -17.14 -22.29 -0.57
CA VAL A 374 -16.08 -22.93 -1.37
C VAL A 374 -14.97 -21.94 -1.70
N MET A 375 -15.30 -20.77 -2.28
CA MET A 375 -14.28 -19.78 -2.69
C MET A 375 -13.52 -19.17 -1.50
N SER A 376 -14.18 -18.94 -0.36
CA SER A 376 -13.51 -18.44 0.85
C SER A 376 -12.63 -19.51 1.51
N THR A 377 -13.07 -20.78 1.54
CA THR A 377 -12.29 -21.89 2.08
C THR A 377 -11.07 -22.20 1.22
N LEU A 378 -11.19 -22.19 -0.11
CA LEU A 378 -10.04 -22.36 -1.02
C LEU A 378 -9.00 -21.24 -0.84
N ARG A 379 -9.42 -19.97 -0.71
CA ARG A 379 -8.51 -18.87 -0.36
C ARG A 379 -7.85 -19.07 1.00
N ARG A 380 -8.59 -19.52 2.02
CA ARG A 380 -8.06 -19.84 3.35
C ARG A 380 -7.05 -20.99 3.31
N ILE A 381 -7.26 -22.01 2.49
CA ILE A 381 -6.32 -23.11 2.26
C ILE A 381 -5.01 -22.59 1.66
N GLY A 382 -5.08 -21.77 0.60
CA GLY A 382 -3.89 -21.13 0.01
C GLY A 382 -3.12 -20.25 1.00
N LEU A 383 -3.84 -19.50 1.84
CA LEU A 383 -3.27 -18.67 2.92
C LEU A 383 -2.79 -19.48 4.14
N PHE A 384 -3.25 -20.71 4.33
CA PHE A 384 -2.83 -21.58 5.43
C PHE A 384 -1.47 -22.20 5.11
N PHE A 385 -1.34 -22.82 3.93
CA PHE A 385 -0.10 -23.47 3.51
C PHE A 385 1.05 -22.49 3.22
N SER A 386 0.75 -21.23 2.89
CA SER A 386 1.79 -20.20 2.71
C SER A 386 2.43 -19.70 4.02
N LYS A 387 1.84 -19.97 5.19
CA LYS A 387 2.37 -19.50 6.50
C LYS A 387 3.72 -20.13 6.85
N LEU A 388 3.88 -21.43 6.58
CA LEU A 388 5.02 -22.23 7.03
C LEU A 388 5.35 -23.33 6.02
N PRO A 389 6.61 -23.46 5.55
CA PRO A 389 7.03 -24.55 4.66
C PRO A 389 6.75 -25.96 5.21
N GLN A 390 6.66 -26.11 6.53
CA GLN A 390 6.31 -27.37 7.19
C GLN A 390 4.86 -27.80 6.89
N LEU A 391 3.91 -26.86 6.77
CA LEU A 391 2.51 -27.18 6.45
C LEU A 391 2.41 -27.70 5.01
N GLN A 392 3.15 -27.09 4.08
CA GLN A 392 3.27 -27.58 2.71
C GLN A 392 3.83 -29.02 2.67
N ALA A 393 4.80 -29.34 3.53
CA ALA A 393 5.37 -30.68 3.62
C ALA A 393 4.35 -31.72 4.11
N GLU A 394 3.43 -31.38 5.02
CA GLU A 394 2.33 -32.27 5.41
C GLU A 394 1.37 -32.54 4.24
N LEU A 395 1.02 -31.50 3.46
CA LEU A 395 0.18 -31.67 2.27
C LEU A 395 0.85 -32.60 1.26
N GLU A 396 2.15 -32.42 1.00
CA GLU A 396 2.89 -33.32 0.12
C GLU A 396 2.99 -34.75 0.67
N HIS A 397 2.96 -34.93 2.00
CA HIS A 397 2.89 -36.23 2.65
C HIS A 397 1.50 -36.86 2.51
N ALA A 398 0.41 -36.13 2.78
CA ALA A 398 -0.96 -36.59 2.62
C ALA A 398 -1.29 -36.95 1.16
N ILE A 399 -0.85 -36.14 0.19
CA ILE A 399 -0.91 -36.48 -1.25
C ILE A 399 -0.14 -37.78 -1.52
N SER A 400 1.03 -37.98 -0.90
CA SER A 400 1.80 -39.22 -1.05
C SER A 400 1.10 -40.44 -0.44
N ILE A 401 0.36 -40.28 0.67
CA ILE A 401 -0.42 -41.35 1.30
C ILE A 401 -1.63 -41.73 0.44
N PHE A 402 -2.35 -40.74 -0.07
CA PHE A 402 -3.54 -40.99 -0.89
C PHE A 402 -3.19 -41.60 -2.26
N TYR A 403 -2.12 -41.11 -2.89
CA TYR A 403 -1.70 -41.54 -4.24
C TYR A 403 -0.57 -42.60 -4.25
N GLN A 404 -0.45 -43.45 -3.22
CA GLN A 404 0.58 -44.52 -3.16
C GLN A 404 0.57 -45.48 -4.38
N GLY A 405 -0.56 -45.62 -5.07
CA GLY A 405 -0.68 -46.42 -6.29
C GLY A 405 -0.37 -45.68 -7.61
N ASN A 406 -0.09 -44.38 -7.57
CA ASN A 406 0.14 -43.54 -8.76
C ASN A 406 1.13 -42.40 -8.45
N GLU A 407 2.43 -42.73 -8.39
CA GLU A 407 3.48 -41.75 -8.11
C GLU A 407 3.56 -40.59 -9.11
N GLU A 408 3.14 -40.81 -10.37
CA GLU A 408 3.11 -39.76 -11.42
C GLU A 408 2.10 -38.66 -11.04
N LYS A 409 0.82 -39.03 -10.84
CA LYS A 409 -0.20 -38.07 -10.37
C LYS A 409 0.15 -37.50 -8.99
N ALA A 410 0.74 -38.29 -8.09
CA ALA A 410 1.18 -37.81 -6.79
C ALA A 410 2.22 -36.68 -6.92
N ASN A 411 3.16 -36.79 -7.84
CA ASN A 411 4.23 -35.81 -8.02
C ASN A 411 3.75 -34.58 -8.80
N ASP A 412 2.90 -34.74 -9.82
CA ASP A 412 2.22 -33.64 -10.52
C ASP A 412 1.43 -32.77 -9.54
N LEU A 413 0.63 -33.39 -8.66
CA LEU A 413 -0.16 -32.67 -7.66
C LEU A 413 0.72 -31.93 -6.64
N LYS A 414 1.86 -32.49 -6.21
CA LYS A 414 2.82 -31.78 -5.33
C LYS A 414 3.41 -30.56 -6.03
N GLU A 415 3.83 -30.67 -7.29
CA GLU A 415 4.37 -29.53 -8.04
C GLU A 415 3.30 -28.44 -8.24
N ILE A 416 2.06 -28.81 -8.53
CA ILE A 416 0.94 -27.89 -8.64
C ILE A 416 0.65 -27.22 -7.29
N CYS A 417 0.64 -27.95 -6.18
CA CYS A 417 0.39 -27.40 -4.84
C CYS A 417 1.50 -26.46 -4.35
N ARG A 418 2.73 -26.57 -4.86
CA ARG A 418 3.82 -25.59 -4.60
C ARG A 418 3.64 -24.27 -5.36
N SER A 419 2.76 -24.24 -6.35
CA SER A 419 2.33 -23.03 -7.07
C SER A 419 1.05 -22.46 -6.44
N ASN A 420 0.69 -21.22 -6.80
CA ASN A 420 -0.59 -20.62 -6.41
C ASN A 420 -1.76 -21.23 -7.21
N TRP A 421 -2.08 -22.49 -6.92
CA TRP A 421 -3.06 -23.27 -7.67
C TRP A 421 -4.49 -22.74 -7.52
N THR A 422 -4.76 -22.02 -6.43
CA THR A 422 -6.00 -21.30 -6.13
C THR A 422 -6.36 -20.16 -7.10
N GLU A 423 -5.47 -19.79 -8.02
CA GLU A 423 -5.72 -18.77 -9.05
C GLU A 423 -5.79 -19.35 -10.48
N ARG A 424 -5.87 -20.68 -10.63
CA ARG A 424 -5.86 -21.36 -11.95
C ARG A 424 -7.24 -21.58 -12.56
N HIS A 425 -7.29 -21.75 -13.89
CA HIS A 425 -8.53 -22.10 -14.62
C HIS A 425 -9.04 -23.51 -14.28
N ASP A 426 -8.17 -24.42 -13.85
CA ASP A 426 -8.49 -25.77 -13.38
C ASP A 426 -8.65 -25.90 -11.85
N LEU A 427 -8.79 -24.78 -11.13
CA LEU A 427 -8.99 -24.75 -9.67
C LEU A 427 -9.96 -25.82 -9.16
N PHE A 428 -11.15 -25.92 -9.75
CA PHE A 428 -12.20 -26.82 -9.26
C PHE A 428 -11.96 -28.29 -9.61
N GLU A 429 -11.25 -28.58 -10.70
CA GLU A 429 -10.78 -29.95 -10.99
C GLU A 429 -9.73 -30.38 -9.96
N LEU A 430 -8.73 -29.51 -9.74
CA LEU A 430 -7.64 -29.74 -8.78
C LEU A 430 -8.15 -29.84 -7.34
N ALA A 431 -9.12 -29.00 -6.95
CA ALA A 431 -9.72 -29.04 -5.63
C ALA A 431 -10.50 -30.32 -5.36
N VAL A 432 -11.13 -30.93 -6.38
CA VAL A 432 -11.73 -32.27 -6.27
C VAL A 432 -10.65 -33.34 -6.20
N ASP A 433 -9.64 -33.29 -7.08
CA ASP A 433 -8.50 -34.23 -7.09
C ASP A 433 -7.66 -34.23 -5.79
N LEU A 434 -7.69 -33.11 -5.05
CA LEU A 434 -6.98 -32.93 -3.78
C LEU A 434 -7.86 -33.16 -2.56
N LEU A 435 -9.19 -33.23 -2.69
CA LEU A 435 -10.14 -33.08 -1.57
C LEU A 435 -9.87 -34.03 -0.40
N GLU A 436 -9.74 -35.32 -0.71
CA GLU A 436 -9.48 -36.38 0.28
C GLU A 436 -8.09 -36.22 0.94
N SER A 437 -7.08 -35.82 0.17
CA SER A 437 -5.74 -35.53 0.69
C SER A 437 -5.65 -34.23 1.50
N LEU A 438 -6.51 -33.25 1.20
CA LEU A 438 -6.64 -32.00 1.96
C LEU A 438 -7.33 -32.26 3.30
N LEU A 439 -8.42 -33.05 3.31
CA LEU A 439 -9.09 -33.46 4.55
C LEU A 439 -8.13 -34.22 5.46
N LEU A 440 -7.49 -35.28 4.95
CA LEU A 440 -6.46 -36.04 5.68
C LEU A 440 -5.34 -35.13 6.24
N CYS A 441 -4.88 -34.15 5.47
CA CYS A 441 -3.86 -33.20 5.91
C CYS A 441 -4.36 -32.29 7.05
N MET A 442 -5.58 -31.75 6.95
CA MET A 442 -6.17 -30.93 8.02
C MET A 442 -6.44 -31.75 9.28
N ASP A 443 -6.80 -33.02 9.13
CA ASP A 443 -7.11 -33.92 10.25
C ASP A 443 -5.85 -34.28 11.03
N CYS A 444 -4.78 -34.73 10.36
CA CYS A 444 -3.47 -34.96 10.99
C CYS A 444 -2.89 -33.69 11.66
N ILE A 445 -3.18 -32.49 11.13
CA ILE A 445 -2.73 -31.23 11.74
C ILE A 445 -3.60 -30.83 12.95
N HIS A 446 -4.91 -31.10 12.94
CA HIS A 446 -5.78 -30.73 14.06
C HIS A 446 -5.76 -31.74 15.21
N ASP A 447 -5.57 -33.04 14.94
CA ASP A 447 -5.33 -34.06 15.98
C ASP A 447 -4.01 -33.79 16.73
N ASN A 448 -2.98 -33.35 16.00
CA ASN A 448 -1.71 -32.85 16.56
C ASN A 448 -1.05 -33.80 17.58
N GLU A 449 -1.10 -35.13 17.33
CA GLU A 449 -0.59 -36.15 18.28
C GLU A 449 0.88 -35.92 18.70
N ASP A 450 1.72 -35.47 17.76
CA ASP A 450 3.13 -35.12 17.97
C ASP A 450 3.36 -33.81 18.77
N GLN A 451 2.29 -33.07 19.09
CA GLN A 451 2.33 -31.74 19.74
C GLN A 451 3.22 -30.72 18.99
N LYS A 452 3.21 -30.82 17.66
CA LYS A 452 4.05 -30.06 16.72
C LYS A 452 3.51 -28.67 16.40
N TRP A 453 2.18 -28.53 16.39
CA TRP A 453 1.48 -27.32 15.95
C TRP A 453 0.98 -26.50 17.13
N SER A 454 0.91 -25.18 16.95
CA SER A 454 0.34 -24.25 17.94
C SER A 454 -1.18 -24.21 17.84
N ASP A 455 -1.84 -23.83 18.94
CA ASP A 455 -3.30 -23.75 19.07
C ASP A 455 -4.00 -23.01 17.91
N GLN A 456 -3.38 -21.95 17.37
CA GLN A 456 -3.90 -21.22 16.22
C GLN A 456 -3.85 -22.03 14.91
N ILE A 457 -2.78 -22.80 14.68
CA ILE A 457 -2.64 -23.65 13.50
C ILE A 457 -3.61 -24.83 13.59
N VAL A 458 -3.74 -25.43 14.78
CA VAL A 458 -4.72 -26.48 15.10
C VAL A 458 -6.15 -25.97 14.86
N ASN A 459 -6.48 -24.78 15.35
CA ASN A 459 -7.80 -24.19 15.14
C ASN A 459 -8.07 -23.83 13.67
N ASP A 460 -7.10 -23.20 12.98
CA ASP A 460 -7.21 -22.91 11.55
C ASP A 460 -7.48 -24.19 10.74
N ALA A 461 -6.75 -25.28 11.01
CA ALA A 461 -6.91 -26.57 10.36
C ALA A 461 -8.29 -27.20 10.65
N TYR A 462 -8.73 -27.22 11.90
CA TYR A 462 -10.04 -27.73 12.30
C TYR A 462 -11.21 -27.02 11.59
N VAL A 463 -11.17 -25.68 11.49
CA VAL A 463 -12.24 -24.95 10.77
C VAL A 463 -12.11 -25.11 9.24
N ILE A 464 -10.99 -25.59 8.71
CA ILE A 464 -10.89 -26.05 7.32
C ILE A 464 -11.46 -27.46 7.18
N SER A 465 -11.10 -28.45 8.01
CA SER A 465 -11.62 -29.83 7.90
C SER A 465 -13.14 -29.89 8.05
N GLU A 466 -13.73 -29.19 9.03
CA GLU A 466 -15.20 -29.04 9.15
C GLU A 466 -15.87 -28.42 7.90
N SER A 467 -15.11 -27.65 7.10
CA SER A 467 -15.62 -27.10 5.83
C SER A 467 -15.49 -28.09 4.67
N LEU A 468 -14.44 -28.92 4.65
CA LEU A 468 -14.24 -29.98 3.65
C LEU A 468 -15.16 -31.19 3.89
N ALA A 469 -15.47 -31.47 5.17
CA ALA A 469 -16.32 -32.57 5.62
C ALA A 469 -17.84 -32.27 5.54
N ASP A 470 -18.25 -31.12 5.01
CA ASP A 470 -19.67 -30.77 4.83
C ASP A 470 -20.18 -31.08 3.41
N PHE A 471 -21.37 -31.68 3.32
CA PHE A 471 -21.91 -32.10 2.04
C PHE A 471 -22.34 -30.94 1.13
N GLU A 472 -22.74 -29.77 1.66
CA GLU A 472 -23.02 -28.58 0.82
C GLU A 472 -21.73 -28.10 0.13
N PHE A 473 -20.58 -28.18 0.82
CA PHE A 473 -19.28 -27.89 0.21
C PHE A 473 -18.93 -28.91 -0.89
N VAL A 474 -19.00 -30.22 -0.62
CA VAL A 474 -18.62 -31.27 -1.58
C VAL A 474 -19.45 -31.17 -2.87
N VAL A 475 -20.78 -31.12 -2.76
CA VAL A 475 -21.65 -31.04 -3.96
C VAL A 475 -21.51 -29.71 -4.69
N THR A 476 -21.29 -28.59 -3.99
CA THR A 476 -21.02 -27.30 -4.64
C THR A 476 -19.71 -27.33 -5.40
N LEU A 477 -18.67 -27.95 -4.85
CA LEU A 477 -17.37 -28.06 -5.50
C LEU A 477 -17.42 -28.93 -6.77
N VAL A 478 -18.13 -30.06 -6.73
CA VAL A 478 -18.32 -30.94 -7.90
C VAL A 478 -19.17 -30.26 -8.99
N VAL A 479 -20.24 -29.55 -8.62
CA VAL A 479 -21.05 -28.79 -9.60
C VAL A 479 -20.24 -27.63 -10.20
N LEU A 480 -19.42 -26.92 -9.41
CA LEU A 480 -18.49 -25.89 -9.91
C LEU A 480 -17.47 -26.48 -10.90
N LYS A 481 -16.83 -27.62 -10.56
CA LYS A 481 -15.92 -28.35 -11.44
C LYS A 481 -16.56 -28.64 -12.80
N ASN A 482 -17.72 -29.30 -12.80
CA ASN A 482 -18.31 -29.79 -14.02
C ASN A 482 -18.91 -28.66 -14.87
N ALA A 483 -19.58 -27.68 -14.27
CA ALA A 483 -20.13 -26.52 -14.99
C ALA A 483 -19.05 -25.57 -15.57
N LEU A 484 -17.92 -25.39 -14.88
CA LEU A 484 -16.83 -24.50 -15.33
C LEU A 484 -15.75 -25.23 -16.16
N SER A 485 -15.88 -26.55 -16.35
CA SER A 485 -15.04 -27.31 -17.30
C SER A 485 -15.19 -26.75 -18.74
N PHE A 486 -16.42 -26.43 -19.16
CA PHE A 486 -16.76 -25.84 -20.46
C PHE A 486 -16.07 -24.49 -20.72
N THR A 487 -15.82 -23.71 -19.67
CA THR A 487 -15.15 -22.39 -19.75
C THR A 487 -13.63 -22.46 -19.57
N ARG A 488 -13.06 -23.56 -19.07
CA ARG A 488 -11.60 -23.71 -18.78
C ARG A 488 -10.71 -23.41 -19.98
N ALA A 489 -10.96 -24.07 -21.12
CA ALA A 489 -10.12 -23.91 -22.31
C ALA A 489 -10.26 -22.51 -22.92
N PHE A 490 -11.48 -21.97 -22.96
CA PHE A 490 -11.80 -20.62 -23.41
C PHE A 490 -11.10 -19.55 -22.54
N GLY A 491 -11.22 -19.66 -21.22
CA GLY A 491 -10.56 -18.78 -20.25
C GLY A 491 -9.03 -18.82 -20.35
N LYS A 492 -8.45 -20.01 -20.50
CA LYS A 492 -7.00 -20.18 -20.70
C LYS A 492 -6.51 -19.49 -21.98
N ASN A 493 -7.27 -19.61 -23.08
CA ASN A 493 -6.91 -19.01 -24.37
C ASN A 493 -7.05 -17.47 -24.36
N LEU A 494 -8.02 -16.91 -23.62
CA LEU A 494 -8.15 -15.46 -23.41
C LEU A 494 -6.95 -14.84 -22.68
N GLN A 495 -6.24 -15.62 -21.86
CA GLN A 495 -5.00 -15.20 -21.18
C GLN A 495 -3.73 -15.75 -21.88
N GLY A 496 -3.88 -16.26 -23.11
CA GLY A 496 -2.80 -16.72 -23.96
C GLY A 496 -2.15 -15.61 -24.80
N PRO A 497 -1.30 -15.98 -25.78
CA PRO A 497 -0.84 -15.09 -26.84
C PRO A 497 -2.00 -14.47 -27.62
N THR A 498 -1.78 -13.31 -28.24
CA THR A 498 -2.82 -12.53 -28.96
C THR A 498 -3.63 -13.34 -29.98
N LEU A 499 -3.03 -14.35 -30.61
CA LEU A 499 -3.70 -15.26 -31.54
C LEU A 499 -4.78 -16.12 -30.85
N ASP A 500 -4.51 -16.60 -29.65
CA ASP A 500 -5.40 -17.49 -28.90
C ASP A 500 -6.58 -16.69 -28.34
N VAL A 501 -6.35 -15.43 -27.93
CA VAL A 501 -7.42 -14.48 -27.53
C VAL A 501 -8.36 -14.20 -28.69
N PHE A 502 -7.83 -13.96 -29.89
CA PHE A 502 -8.64 -13.75 -31.10
C PHE A 502 -9.50 -14.98 -31.43
N PHE A 503 -8.94 -16.20 -31.37
CA PHE A 503 -9.72 -17.41 -31.62
C PHE A 503 -10.72 -17.71 -30.49
N ALA A 504 -10.37 -17.44 -29.23
CA ALA A 504 -11.29 -17.55 -28.10
C ALA A 504 -12.53 -16.67 -28.31
N ALA A 505 -12.35 -15.38 -28.65
CA ALA A 505 -13.44 -14.44 -28.91
C ALA A 505 -14.40 -14.89 -30.02
N ASN A 506 -13.90 -15.61 -31.04
CA ASN A 506 -14.72 -16.19 -32.10
C ASN A 506 -15.36 -17.54 -31.71
N SER A 507 -14.87 -18.22 -30.67
CA SER A 507 -15.40 -19.48 -30.16
C SER A 507 -16.50 -19.34 -29.10
N LEU A 508 -16.69 -18.14 -28.52
CA LEU A 508 -17.66 -17.90 -27.44
C LEU A 508 -19.07 -18.43 -27.74
N THR A 509 -19.55 -18.30 -28.98
CA THR A 509 -20.88 -18.80 -29.39
C THR A 509 -21.01 -20.32 -29.21
N ALA A 510 -19.91 -21.08 -29.40
CA ALA A 510 -19.90 -22.52 -29.16
C ALA A 510 -19.88 -22.84 -27.65
N VAL A 511 -19.09 -22.11 -26.85
CA VAL A 511 -19.07 -22.24 -25.38
C VAL A 511 -20.45 -21.97 -24.78
N LEU A 512 -21.09 -20.88 -25.22
CA LEU A 512 -22.47 -20.56 -24.85
C LEU A 512 -23.44 -21.66 -25.33
N HIS A 513 -23.30 -22.18 -26.54
CA HIS A 513 -24.19 -23.24 -27.03
C HIS A 513 -24.11 -24.50 -26.17
N SER A 514 -22.91 -24.98 -25.83
CA SER A 514 -22.73 -26.13 -24.92
C SER A 514 -23.29 -25.87 -23.52
N LEU A 515 -23.12 -24.68 -22.95
CA LEU A 515 -23.71 -24.35 -21.65
C LEU A 515 -25.24 -24.28 -21.69
N ASN A 516 -25.84 -23.82 -22.79
CA ASN A 516 -27.30 -23.84 -22.95
C ASN A 516 -27.81 -25.27 -23.19
N GLU A 517 -27.06 -26.13 -23.91
CA GLU A 517 -27.39 -27.57 -24.04
C GLU A 517 -27.36 -28.29 -22.67
N VAL A 518 -26.41 -27.95 -21.80
CA VAL A 518 -26.38 -28.40 -20.40
C VAL A 518 -27.60 -27.92 -19.62
N MET A 519 -28.05 -26.67 -19.82
CA MET A 519 -29.26 -26.13 -19.19
C MET A 519 -30.55 -26.80 -19.72
N ASP A 520 -30.65 -27.02 -21.03
CA ASP A 520 -31.81 -27.66 -21.67
C ASP A 520 -31.97 -29.13 -21.25
N ASN A 521 -30.87 -29.79 -20.87
CA ASN A 521 -30.82 -31.20 -20.42
C ASN A 521 -30.41 -31.34 -18.94
N ILE A 522 -30.63 -30.30 -18.12
CA ILE A 522 -30.02 -30.16 -16.79
C ILE A 522 -30.34 -31.28 -15.80
N GLU A 523 -31.43 -32.02 -16.01
CA GLU A 523 -31.79 -33.16 -15.17
C GLU A 523 -30.77 -34.29 -15.29
N VAL A 524 -30.37 -34.64 -16.52
CA VAL A 524 -29.40 -35.70 -16.80
C VAL A 524 -28.00 -35.28 -16.38
N TYR A 525 -27.61 -34.03 -16.64
CA TYR A 525 -26.32 -33.51 -16.19
C TYR A 525 -26.25 -33.44 -14.65
N HIS A 526 -27.34 -33.03 -13.97
CA HIS A 526 -27.37 -33.01 -12.51
C HIS A 526 -27.32 -34.41 -11.89
N GLU A 527 -28.01 -35.41 -12.45
CA GLU A 527 -27.98 -36.80 -11.97
C GLU A 527 -26.54 -37.30 -11.84
N PHE A 528 -25.72 -37.17 -12.90
CA PHE A 528 -24.31 -37.55 -12.87
C PHE A 528 -23.45 -36.70 -11.92
N TRP A 529 -23.66 -35.39 -11.84
CA TRP A 529 -22.87 -34.52 -10.96
C TRP A 529 -23.21 -34.74 -9.48
N PHE A 530 -24.46 -35.12 -9.19
CA PHE A 530 -24.90 -35.48 -7.85
C PHE A 530 -24.39 -36.88 -7.47
N GLU A 531 -24.43 -37.86 -8.38
CA GLU A 531 -23.83 -39.18 -8.17
C GLU A 531 -22.32 -39.07 -7.90
N GLU A 532 -21.58 -38.24 -8.65
CA GLU A 532 -20.16 -37.97 -8.40
C GLU A 532 -19.94 -37.40 -6.98
N ALA A 533 -20.74 -36.40 -6.59
CA ALA A 533 -20.64 -35.79 -5.26
C ALA A 533 -21.00 -36.76 -4.12
N VAL A 534 -21.97 -37.65 -4.31
CA VAL A 534 -22.35 -38.69 -3.35
C VAL A 534 -21.26 -39.75 -3.20
N ASN A 535 -20.65 -40.18 -4.31
CA ASN A 535 -19.53 -41.13 -4.27
C ASN A 535 -18.29 -40.54 -3.58
N LEU A 536 -17.95 -39.29 -3.90
CA LEU A 536 -16.84 -38.55 -3.28
C LEU A 536 -17.08 -38.30 -1.78
N ALA A 537 -18.30 -37.95 -1.40
CA ALA A 537 -18.70 -37.84 0.01
C ALA A 537 -18.60 -39.19 0.74
N ALA A 538 -19.05 -40.28 0.12
CA ALA A 538 -19.01 -41.62 0.70
C ALA A 538 -17.58 -42.14 0.92
N ALA A 539 -16.62 -41.77 0.07
CA ALA A 539 -15.20 -42.09 0.25
C ALA A 539 -14.60 -41.46 1.53
N MET A 540 -15.09 -40.26 1.91
CA MET A 540 -14.72 -39.54 3.13
C MET A 540 -15.67 -39.78 4.32
N GLU A 541 -16.55 -40.79 4.24
CA GLU A 541 -17.61 -41.08 5.22
C GLU A 541 -18.60 -39.92 5.49
N ILE A 542 -18.66 -38.91 4.60
CA ILE A 542 -19.50 -37.71 4.73
C ILE A 542 -20.98 -38.06 4.44
N PRO A 543 -21.91 -37.81 5.36
CA PRO A 543 -23.32 -38.13 5.17
C PRO A 543 -24.05 -37.07 4.33
N VAL A 544 -24.65 -37.53 3.21
CA VAL A 544 -25.52 -36.75 2.31
C VAL A 544 -26.65 -36.07 3.10
N ARG A 545 -26.69 -34.72 3.10
CA ARG A 545 -27.62 -33.91 3.91
C ARG A 545 -28.04 -32.61 3.20
N ILE A 546 -29.26 -32.16 3.48
CA ILE A 546 -29.76 -30.84 3.08
C ILE A 546 -29.33 -29.78 4.12
N PRO A 547 -28.94 -28.56 3.72
CA PRO A 547 -28.48 -27.51 4.63
C PRO A 547 -29.46 -27.17 5.75
N ARG A 548 -28.94 -27.13 6.99
CA ARG A 548 -29.73 -26.91 8.22
C ARG A 548 -30.52 -25.58 8.21
N LEU A 549 -30.04 -24.57 7.48
CA LEU A 549 -30.68 -23.26 7.36
C LEU A 549 -31.92 -23.29 6.46
N PHE A 550 -31.89 -24.07 5.38
CA PHE A 550 -33.05 -24.24 4.48
C PHE A 550 -34.20 -24.96 5.21
N LEU A 551 -33.89 -26.07 5.87
CA LEU A 551 -34.81 -26.84 6.71
C LEU A 551 -35.35 -26.05 7.92
N ARG A 552 -34.73 -24.94 8.31
CA ARG A 552 -35.28 -23.99 9.29
C ARG A 552 -36.23 -22.97 8.67
N LYS A 553 -35.97 -22.49 7.45
CA LYS A 553 -36.80 -21.49 6.76
C LYS A 553 -38.15 -22.06 6.28
N GLN A 554 -38.20 -23.32 5.83
CA GLN A 554 -39.41 -23.95 5.29
C GLN A 554 -40.38 -24.51 6.35
N ARG A 555 -40.08 -24.42 7.65
CA ARG A 555 -40.88 -25.05 8.75
C ARG A 555 -42.30 -24.51 8.96
N THR A 556 -42.81 -23.71 8.05
CA THR A 556 -44.18 -23.15 8.05
C THR A 556 -45.17 -24.02 7.26
N GLU A 557 -44.69 -24.85 6.32
CA GLU A 557 -45.53 -25.77 5.55
C GLU A 557 -45.15 -27.22 5.86
N ALA A 558 -46.13 -28.05 6.19
CA ALA A 558 -45.90 -29.33 6.86
C ALA A 558 -45.95 -30.54 5.91
N GLY A 559 -44.91 -31.38 5.95
CA GLY A 559 -44.99 -32.78 5.57
C GLY A 559 -44.36 -33.21 4.23
N VAL A 560 -43.72 -32.32 3.48
CA VAL A 560 -42.98 -32.70 2.26
C VAL A 560 -41.56 -33.14 2.60
N GLU A 561 -41.21 -34.38 2.30
CA GLU A 561 -39.85 -34.92 2.42
C GLU A 561 -39.04 -34.61 1.15
N ILE A 562 -38.34 -33.48 1.16
CA ILE A 562 -37.53 -33.01 0.04
C ILE A 562 -36.28 -33.90 -0.10
N GLN A 563 -36.07 -34.43 -1.30
CA GLN A 563 -34.90 -35.25 -1.61
C GLN A 563 -33.65 -34.35 -1.81
N PRO A 564 -32.45 -34.75 -1.31
CA PRO A 564 -31.25 -33.93 -1.43
C PRO A 564 -30.87 -33.61 -2.88
N GLU A 565 -31.00 -34.57 -3.79
CA GLU A 565 -30.79 -34.38 -5.23
C GLU A 565 -31.66 -33.25 -5.79
N SER A 566 -33.00 -33.33 -5.62
CA SER A 566 -33.92 -32.30 -6.10
C SER A 566 -33.61 -30.92 -5.51
N TYR A 567 -33.22 -30.87 -4.24
CA TYR A 567 -32.77 -29.63 -3.59
C TYR A 567 -31.51 -29.06 -4.26
N PHE A 568 -30.46 -29.85 -4.48
CA PHE A 568 -29.24 -29.37 -5.11
C PHE A 568 -29.39 -29.14 -6.63
N LYS A 569 -30.40 -29.72 -7.29
CA LYS A 569 -30.80 -29.33 -8.65
C LYS A 569 -31.36 -27.91 -8.67
N GLU A 570 -32.37 -27.65 -7.85
CA GLU A 570 -33.14 -26.39 -7.85
C GLU A 570 -32.40 -25.19 -7.23
N TYR A 571 -31.69 -25.39 -6.12
CA TYR A 571 -31.11 -24.29 -5.33
C TYR A 571 -29.61 -24.08 -5.54
N LEU A 572 -28.93 -25.00 -6.23
CA LEU A 572 -27.50 -24.91 -6.56
C LEU A 572 -27.26 -24.99 -8.07
N THR A 573 -27.63 -26.11 -8.70
CA THR A 573 -27.16 -26.45 -10.06
C THR A 573 -27.78 -25.57 -11.13
N VAL A 574 -29.11 -25.45 -11.16
CA VAL A 574 -29.82 -24.59 -12.13
C VAL A 574 -29.42 -23.10 -11.98
N PRO A 575 -29.40 -22.50 -10.77
CA PRO A 575 -28.94 -21.13 -10.60
C PRO A 575 -27.47 -20.91 -11.00
N LEU A 576 -26.59 -21.88 -10.74
CA LEU A 576 -25.16 -21.79 -11.04
C LEU A 576 -24.90 -21.78 -12.56
N VAL A 577 -25.43 -22.76 -13.30
CA VAL A 577 -25.26 -22.81 -14.76
C VAL A 577 -25.93 -21.61 -15.43
N GLY A 578 -27.10 -21.19 -14.94
CA GLY A 578 -27.80 -19.99 -15.43
C GLY A 578 -26.99 -18.70 -15.23
N HIS A 579 -26.37 -18.53 -14.06
CA HIS A 579 -25.48 -17.40 -13.77
C HIS A 579 -24.25 -17.40 -14.69
N VAL A 580 -23.57 -18.55 -14.86
CA VAL A 580 -22.40 -18.65 -15.75
C VAL A 580 -22.76 -18.27 -17.20
N ILE A 581 -23.91 -18.73 -17.71
CA ILE A 581 -24.42 -18.33 -19.04
C ILE A 581 -24.65 -16.81 -19.13
N GLN A 582 -25.15 -16.17 -18.06
CA GLN A 582 -25.45 -14.74 -18.08
C GLN A 582 -24.19 -13.87 -17.93
N GLU A 583 -23.29 -14.19 -16.99
CA GLU A 583 -22.04 -13.44 -16.83
C GLU A 583 -21.17 -13.51 -18.10
N LEU A 584 -21.15 -14.64 -18.81
CA LEU A 584 -20.48 -14.73 -20.11
C LEU A 584 -21.11 -13.81 -21.18
N LYS A 585 -22.42 -13.59 -21.16
CA LYS A 585 -23.08 -12.64 -22.08
C LYS A 585 -22.79 -11.19 -21.71
N ASP A 586 -22.82 -10.88 -20.42
CA ASP A 586 -22.61 -9.52 -19.91
C ASP A 586 -21.15 -9.07 -20.08
N VAL A 587 -20.19 -9.95 -19.75
CA VAL A 587 -18.75 -9.67 -19.82
C VAL A 587 -18.24 -9.67 -21.27
N PHE A 588 -18.79 -10.50 -22.15
CA PHE A 588 -18.42 -10.53 -23.57
C PHE A 588 -19.46 -9.83 -24.45
N SER A 589 -19.78 -8.60 -24.07
CA SER A 589 -20.63 -7.68 -24.83
C SER A 589 -20.19 -7.49 -26.29
N GLU A 590 -21.09 -7.00 -27.14
CA GLU A 590 -20.81 -6.80 -28.58
C GLU A 590 -19.59 -5.87 -28.82
N ASN A 591 -19.42 -4.82 -28.00
CA ASN A 591 -18.27 -3.92 -28.08
C ASN A 591 -16.96 -4.63 -27.71
N HIS A 592 -16.97 -5.46 -26.65
CA HIS A 592 -15.81 -6.28 -26.28
C HIS A 592 -15.45 -7.28 -27.39
N LEU A 593 -16.43 -7.94 -27.99
CA LEU A 593 -16.21 -8.87 -29.10
C LEU A 593 -15.73 -8.16 -30.39
N LYS A 594 -16.17 -6.93 -30.67
CA LYS A 594 -15.62 -6.10 -31.76
C LYS A 594 -14.15 -5.77 -31.52
N ALA A 595 -13.83 -5.30 -30.31
CA ALA A 595 -12.45 -4.98 -29.93
C ALA A 595 -11.52 -6.20 -30.03
N LEU A 596 -11.92 -7.36 -29.49
CA LEU A 596 -11.13 -8.60 -29.62
C LEU A 596 -11.02 -9.10 -31.07
N LYS A 597 -12.01 -8.85 -31.93
CA LYS A 597 -11.90 -9.19 -33.37
C LYS A 597 -10.89 -8.31 -34.10
N CYS A 598 -10.66 -7.07 -33.67
CA CYS A 598 -9.61 -6.22 -34.21
C CYS A 598 -8.18 -6.68 -33.85
N LEU A 599 -8.01 -7.70 -33.01
CA LEU A 599 -6.72 -8.39 -32.87
C LEU A 599 -6.26 -9.04 -34.20
N SER A 600 -7.16 -9.16 -35.20
CA SER A 600 -6.80 -9.51 -36.59
C SER A 600 -5.70 -8.61 -37.18
N LEU A 601 -5.58 -7.37 -36.71
CA LEU A 601 -4.58 -6.40 -37.16
C LEU A 601 -3.13 -6.83 -36.88
N VAL A 602 -2.93 -7.74 -35.91
CA VAL A 602 -1.62 -8.30 -35.57
C VAL A 602 -1.17 -9.26 -36.69
N PRO A 603 0.04 -9.12 -37.26
CA PRO A 603 0.44 -9.82 -38.48
C PRO A 603 0.37 -11.36 -38.41
N ALA A 604 0.67 -11.97 -37.26
CA ALA A 604 0.51 -13.42 -37.09
C ALA A 604 -0.96 -13.87 -37.24
N VAL A 605 -1.91 -13.08 -36.73
CA VAL A 605 -3.35 -13.33 -36.84
C VAL A 605 -3.80 -13.15 -38.28
N MET A 606 -3.37 -12.08 -38.96
CA MET A 606 -3.57 -11.92 -40.41
C MET A 606 -3.08 -13.14 -41.22
N GLY A 607 -1.93 -13.70 -40.84
CA GLY A 607 -1.34 -14.88 -41.48
C GLY A 607 -2.24 -16.11 -41.39
N GLN A 608 -2.78 -16.41 -40.20
CA GLN A 608 -3.72 -17.52 -40.01
C GLN A 608 -5.06 -17.28 -40.73
N LEU A 609 -5.53 -16.03 -40.74
CA LEU A 609 -6.70 -15.58 -41.52
C LEU A 609 -6.45 -15.47 -43.03
N LYS A 610 -5.25 -15.89 -43.51
CA LYS A 610 -4.84 -15.87 -44.93
C LYS A 610 -4.98 -14.49 -45.59
N PHE A 611 -4.93 -13.42 -44.80
CA PHE A 611 -5.13 -12.02 -45.21
C PHE A 611 -6.52 -11.71 -45.81
N ASN A 612 -7.56 -12.47 -45.44
CA ASN A 612 -8.91 -12.38 -46.01
C ASN A 612 -9.96 -11.65 -45.15
N ALA A 613 -9.63 -11.21 -43.94
CA ALA A 613 -10.59 -10.59 -43.01
C ALA A 613 -11.18 -9.26 -43.52
N SER A 614 -12.42 -8.94 -43.20
CA SER A 614 -12.98 -7.57 -43.32
C SER A 614 -12.90 -6.90 -41.95
N GLU A 615 -12.03 -5.90 -41.81
CA GLU A 615 -11.64 -5.36 -40.49
C GLU A 615 -12.33 -4.02 -40.18
N GLU A 616 -12.79 -3.33 -41.22
CA GLU A 616 -13.36 -1.98 -41.20
C GLU A 616 -14.55 -1.85 -40.23
N SER A 617 -15.54 -2.76 -40.31
CA SER A 617 -16.77 -2.70 -39.49
C SER A 617 -16.58 -2.94 -37.99
N ASN A 618 -15.42 -3.48 -37.58
CA ASN A 618 -15.07 -3.61 -36.16
C ASN A 618 -14.24 -2.41 -35.69
N ALA A 619 -13.51 -1.76 -36.60
CA ALA A 619 -12.69 -0.59 -36.31
C ALA A 619 -13.50 0.70 -36.13
N ASP A 620 -14.71 0.79 -36.68
CA ASP A 620 -15.60 1.95 -36.48
C ASP A 620 -15.94 2.23 -35.00
N LEU A 621 -15.82 1.24 -34.10
CA LEU A 621 -16.03 1.43 -32.65
C LEU A 621 -15.09 2.50 -32.05
N TYR A 622 -13.84 2.53 -32.50
CA TYR A 622 -12.82 3.48 -32.02
C TYR A 622 -12.48 4.53 -33.09
N ARG A 623 -13.41 4.83 -34.02
CA ARG A 623 -13.19 5.77 -35.14
C ARG A 623 -12.70 7.14 -34.66
N ASN A 624 -13.18 7.61 -33.50
CA ASN A 624 -12.85 8.93 -32.95
C ASN A 624 -11.46 8.98 -32.28
N ASP A 625 -10.85 7.82 -32.00
CA ASP A 625 -9.51 7.72 -31.40
C ASP A 625 -8.38 7.72 -32.45
N LEU A 626 -8.76 7.74 -33.74
CA LEU A 626 -7.84 7.59 -34.85
C LEU A 626 -7.32 8.96 -35.35
N PRO A 627 -6.00 9.12 -35.59
CA PRO A 627 -5.43 10.38 -36.08
C PRO A 627 -5.98 10.86 -37.43
N ASN A 628 -6.35 9.95 -38.34
CA ASN A 628 -6.87 10.25 -39.68
C ASN A 628 -7.96 9.23 -40.08
N PRO A 629 -9.16 9.26 -39.46
CA PRO A 629 -10.14 8.16 -39.55
C PRO A 629 -10.61 7.84 -40.97
N ASP A 630 -10.65 8.84 -41.85
CA ASP A 630 -11.10 8.70 -43.24
C ASP A 630 -10.06 8.00 -44.14
N THR A 631 -8.80 7.94 -43.71
CA THR A 631 -7.73 7.21 -44.43
C THR A 631 -7.61 5.74 -43.99
N LEU A 632 -8.28 5.34 -42.91
CA LEU A 632 -8.19 3.99 -42.32
C LEU A 632 -8.37 2.85 -43.35
N PRO A 633 -9.38 2.83 -44.26
CA PRO A 633 -9.56 1.71 -45.18
C PRO A 633 -8.37 1.53 -46.15
N ALA A 634 -7.82 2.65 -46.65
CA ALA A 634 -6.64 2.64 -47.50
C ALA A 634 -5.38 2.22 -46.73
N GLU A 635 -5.26 2.64 -45.47
CA GLU A 635 -4.16 2.27 -44.59
C GLU A 635 -4.17 0.76 -44.24
N LEU A 636 -5.34 0.22 -43.89
CA LEU A 636 -5.56 -1.22 -43.65
C LEU A 636 -5.25 -2.06 -44.88
N HIS A 637 -5.65 -1.59 -46.08
CA HIS A 637 -5.33 -2.22 -47.35
C HIS A 637 -3.80 -2.30 -47.58
N CYS A 638 -3.09 -1.19 -47.36
CA CYS A 638 -1.62 -1.13 -47.48
C CYS A 638 -0.91 -1.99 -46.41
N TRP A 639 -1.38 -1.97 -45.17
CA TRP A 639 -0.86 -2.78 -44.05
C TRP A 639 -0.95 -4.28 -44.37
N ARG A 640 -2.10 -4.71 -44.89
CA ARG A 640 -2.35 -6.08 -45.34
C ARG A 640 -1.47 -6.49 -46.53
N ILE A 641 -1.29 -5.61 -47.52
CA ILE A 641 -0.39 -5.87 -48.66
C ILE A 641 1.04 -6.08 -48.17
N LYS A 642 1.53 -5.22 -47.27
CA LYS A 642 2.87 -5.31 -46.66
C LYS A 642 3.12 -6.70 -46.05
N TRP A 643 2.19 -7.22 -45.23
CA TRP A 643 2.38 -8.52 -44.57
C TRP A 643 2.11 -9.74 -45.46
N LYS A 644 1.22 -9.60 -46.45
CA LYS A 644 0.95 -10.62 -47.47
C LYS A 644 2.12 -10.83 -48.43
N HIS A 645 2.83 -9.76 -48.78
CA HIS A 645 3.94 -9.76 -49.75
C HIS A 645 5.34 -9.62 -49.13
N ARG A 646 5.46 -9.80 -47.80
CA ARG A 646 6.75 -9.82 -47.09
C ARG A 646 7.71 -10.90 -47.64
N GLY A 647 9.01 -10.68 -47.47
CA GLY A 647 10.03 -11.69 -47.74
C GLY A 647 9.84 -12.95 -46.89
N LYS A 648 10.15 -14.14 -47.43
CA LYS A 648 9.94 -15.43 -46.72
C LYS A 648 10.71 -15.56 -45.40
N GLU A 649 11.81 -14.83 -45.27
CA GLU A 649 12.67 -14.77 -44.08
C GLU A 649 12.08 -13.88 -42.97
N ILE A 650 11.05 -13.08 -43.27
CA ILE A 650 10.41 -12.17 -42.30
C ILE A 650 9.32 -12.94 -41.52
N SER A 651 9.61 -13.22 -40.25
CA SER A 651 8.64 -13.68 -39.25
C SER A 651 7.51 -12.66 -39.09
N LEU A 652 6.29 -13.15 -38.87
CA LEU A 652 5.14 -12.30 -38.53
C LEU A 652 5.18 -11.97 -37.03
N PRO A 653 5.15 -10.69 -36.62
CA PRO A 653 4.94 -10.30 -35.23
C PRO A 653 3.75 -11.01 -34.58
N SER A 654 3.99 -11.56 -33.39
CA SER A 654 3.06 -12.41 -32.65
C SER A 654 2.17 -11.65 -31.67
N THR A 655 2.69 -10.56 -31.07
CA THR A 655 1.95 -9.73 -30.13
C THR A 655 1.68 -8.32 -30.68
N ILE A 656 0.83 -7.57 -29.97
CA ILE A 656 0.60 -6.15 -30.25
C ILE A 656 1.91 -5.36 -30.08
N ARG A 657 2.70 -5.63 -29.05
CA ARG A 657 3.98 -4.96 -28.80
C ARG A 657 5.02 -5.25 -29.87
N ASP A 658 5.19 -6.52 -30.27
CA ASP A 658 6.08 -6.91 -31.38
C ASP A 658 5.74 -6.09 -32.64
N THR A 659 4.44 -5.86 -32.86
CA THR A 659 3.92 -5.11 -34.00
C THR A 659 4.18 -3.60 -33.87
N MET A 660 4.00 -3.04 -32.67
CA MET A 660 4.22 -1.62 -32.37
C MET A 660 5.70 -1.22 -32.35
N GLN A 661 6.61 -2.12 -31.98
CA GLN A 661 8.05 -1.83 -31.94
C GLN A 661 8.70 -1.80 -33.35
N LEU A 662 7.95 -2.12 -34.41
CA LEU A 662 8.44 -2.00 -35.78
C LEU A 662 8.65 -0.54 -36.18
N ALA A 663 9.87 -0.19 -36.60
CA ALA A 663 10.23 1.13 -37.11
C ALA A 663 9.44 1.58 -38.36
N GLU A 664 8.60 0.70 -38.93
CA GLU A 664 7.72 0.92 -40.07
C GLU A 664 6.25 1.20 -39.67
N VAL A 665 5.83 0.89 -38.44
CA VAL A 665 4.42 1.08 -38.01
C VAL A 665 4.04 2.56 -38.00
N LYS A 666 5.02 3.46 -37.87
CA LYS A 666 4.86 4.92 -38.00
C LYS A 666 4.33 5.40 -39.37
N PHE A 667 4.40 4.56 -40.40
CA PHE A 667 3.77 4.82 -41.71
C PHE A 667 2.28 4.42 -41.75
N PHE A 668 1.79 3.80 -40.68
CA PHE A 668 0.41 3.36 -40.47
C PHE A 668 -0.11 3.96 -39.15
N PRO A 669 -0.32 5.29 -39.09
CA PRO A 669 -0.64 6.00 -37.85
C PRO A 669 -1.99 5.61 -37.24
N ASN A 670 -2.98 5.22 -38.07
CA ASN A 670 -4.27 4.75 -37.56
C ASN A 670 -4.12 3.34 -36.99
N VAL A 671 -3.43 2.42 -37.68
CA VAL A 671 -3.15 1.07 -37.16
C VAL A 671 -2.36 1.14 -35.86
N TYR A 672 -1.35 2.02 -35.76
CA TYR A 672 -0.59 2.23 -34.52
C TYR A 672 -1.47 2.76 -33.37
N ALA A 673 -2.32 3.76 -33.61
CA ALA A 673 -3.26 4.27 -32.60
C ALA A 673 -4.27 3.20 -32.16
N PHE A 674 -4.80 2.41 -33.11
CA PHE A 674 -5.73 1.32 -32.83
C PHE A 674 -5.06 0.21 -32.00
N LEU A 675 -3.82 -0.16 -32.33
CA LEU A 675 -3.04 -1.12 -31.55
C LEU A 675 -2.77 -0.62 -30.12
N LYS A 676 -2.51 0.68 -29.91
CA LYS A 676 -2.45 1.26 -28.55
C LYS A 676 -3.75 1.05 -27.77
N VAL A 677 -4.90 1.37 -28.37
CA VAL A 677 -6.23 1.23 -27.75
C VAL A 677 -6.54 -0.23 -27.39
N LEU A 678 -6.26 -1.18 -28.29
CA LEU A 678 -6.45 -2.60 -28.01
C LEU A 678 -5.53 -3.10 -26.89
N CYS A 679 -4.27 -2.62 -26.85
CA CYS A 679 -3.28 -3.06 -25.87
C CYS A 679 -3.71 -2.76 -24.41
N THR A 680 -4.39 -1.63 -24.17
CA THR A 680 -4.83 -1.25 -22.83
C THR A 680 -5.96 -2.11 -22.26
N LEU A 681 -6.64 -2.95 -23.06
CA LEU A 681 -7.76 -3.77 -22.59
C LEU A 681 -7.31 -4.76 -21.47
N PRO A 682 -7.97 -4.80 -20.29
CA PRO A 682 -7.59 -5.65 -19.16
C PRO A 682 -7.50 -7.15 -19.44
N VAL A 683 -8.28 -7.66 -20.39
CA VAL A 683 -8.33 -9.08 -20.78
C VAL A 683 -7.03 -9.60 -21.40
N LEU A 684 -6.22 -8.74 -22.02
CA LEU A 684 -4.95 -9.15 -22.62
C LEU A 684 -3.91 -9.48 -21.53
N LYS A 685 -3.01 -10.42 -21.79
CA LYS A 685 -1.96 -10.76 -20.81
C LYS A 685 -0.90 -9.64 -20.67
N LEU A 686 -0.49 -9.36 -19.43
CA LEU A 686 0.71 -8.58 -19.13
C LEU A 686 1.96 -9.38 -19.53
N GLU A 687 2.73 -8.88 -20.49
CA GLU A 687 3.85 -9.64 -21.11
C GLU A 687 5.09 -9.79 -20.22
N ASN A 688 5.16 -9.10 -19.08
CA ASN A 688 6.38 -8.97 -18.29
C ASN A 688 6.08 -9.14 -16.79
N THR A 689 6.88 -9.96 -16.11
CA THR A 689 6.77 -10.23 -14.66
C THR A 689 6.92 -8.98 -13.79
N LYS A 690 7.58 -7.92 -14.30
CA LYS A 690 7.60 -6.60 -13.65
C LYS A 690 6.25 -5.90 -13.67
N CYS A 691 5.45 -6.04 -14.73
CA CYS A 691 4.13 -5.41 -14.82
C CYS A 691 3.10 -6.11 -13.92
N GLU A 692 3.35 -7.37 -13.53
CA GLU A 692 2.60 -8.07 -12.48
C GLU A 692 3.05 -7.69 -11.05
N ALA A 693 4.07 -6.83 -10.88
CA ALA A 693 4.67 -6.57 -9.57
C ALA A 693 3.74 -5.78 -8.64
N ALA A 694 2.95 -4.84 -9.17
CA ALA A 694 1.96 -4.09 -8.39
C ALA A 694 1.03 -5.04 -7.62
N TRP A 695 0.30 -5.92 -8.31
CA TRP A 695 -0.57 -6.95 -7.71
C TRP A 695 0.11 -7.88 -6.71
N LYS A 696 1.39 -8.19 -6.91
CA LYS A 696 2.14 -9.07 -6.00
C LYS A 696 2.51 -8.33 -4.72
N ARG A 697 2.90 -7.05 -4.82
CA ARG A 697 3.15 -6.19 -3.66
C ARG A 697 1.87 -5.80 -2.93
N THR A 698 0.76 -5.52 -3.63
CA THR A 698 -0.54 -5.29 -2.98
C THR A 698 -0.97 -6.51 -2.17
N ARG A 699 -0.83 -7.73 -2.71
CA ARG A 699 -1.11 -8.97 -1.98
C ARG A 699 -0.17 -9.19 -0.80
N ALA A 700 1.14 -8.97 -0.96
CA ALA A 700 2.11 -9.06 0.14
C ALA A 700 1.79 -8.05 1.25
N TYR A 701 1.67 -6.76 0.93
CA TYR A 701 1.29 -5.70 1.87
C TYR A 701 0.01 -6.04 2.67
N LEU A 702 -1.02 -6.58 2.02
CA LEU A 702 -2.27 -6.92 2.71
C LEU A 702 -2.18 -8.21 3.55
N ALA A 703 -1.29 -9.14 3.21
CA ALA A 703 -1.01 -10.32 4.03
C ALA A 703 -0.12 -9.98 5.25
N ASP A 704 0.91 -9.18 5.03
CA ASP A 704 1.93 -8.83 6.03
C ASP A 704 1.46 -7.73 7.02
N THR A 705 0.41 -6.96 6.67
CA THR A 705 -0.08 -5.82 7.48
C THR A 705 -1.44 -6.12 8.13
N PRO A 706 -1.49 -6.31 9.46
CA PRO A 706 -2.74 -6.40 10.23
C PRO A 706 -3.66 -5.20 10.00
N VAL A 707 -4.98 -5.42 9.98
CA VAL A 707 -5.98 -4.40 9.61
C VAL A 707 -5.81 -3.10 10.40
N ASN A 708 -5.56 -3.19 11.71
CA ASN A 708 -5.36 -2.05 12.60
C ASN A 708 -4.06 -1.25 12.34
N HIS A 709 -3.11 -1.78 11.58
CA HIS A 709 -1.86 -1.11 11.18
C HIS A 709 -1.85 -0.64 9.71
N ARG A 710 -2.87 -0.99 8.91
CA ARG A 710 -2.93 -0.62 7.48
C ARG A 710 -3.09 0.89 7.32
N SER A 711 -2.20 1.50 6.54
CA SER A 711 -2.24 2.91 6.16
C SER A 711 -2.17 3.05 4.64
N LYS A 712 -3.01 3.91 4.06
CA LYS A 712 -3.12 4.09 2.60
C LYS A 712 -1.84 4.68 2.00
N SER A 713 -1.30 5.73 2.62
CA SER A 713 -0.05 6.38 2.21
C SER A 713 1.16 5.45 2.33
N LEU A 714 1.24 4.61 3.38
CA LEU A 714 2.29 3.59 3.49
C LEU A 714 2.13 2.50 2.42
N ALA A 715 0.91 2.11 2.10
CA ALA A 715 0.65 1.14 1.03
C ALA A 715 1.10 1.67 -0.34
N VAL A 716 0.85 2.95 -0.65
CA VAL A 716 1.36 3.60 -1.88
C VAL A 716 2.90 3.56 -1.90
N LEU A 717 3.57 3.95 -0.81
CA LEU A 717 5.04 3.86 -0.67
C LEU A 717 5.60 2.43 -0.81
N ASN A 718 4.88 1.43 -0.32
CA ASN A 718 5.31 0.04 -0.34
C ASN A 718 5.08 -0.64 -1.70
N ILE A 719 3.89 -0.46 -2.27
CA ILE A 719 3.49 -1.08 -3.54
C ILE A 719 4.24 -0.45 -4.71
N ASN A 720 4.50 0.86 -4.67
CA ASN A 720 5.26 1.58 -5.68
C ASN A 720 6.75 1.75 -5.30
N TYR A 721 7.33 0.74 -4.63
CA TYR A 721 8.71 0.72 -4.13
C TYR A 721 9.79 1.16 -5.14
N ASP A 722 9.61 0.86 -6.43
CA ASP A 722 10.56 1.13 -7.52
C ASP A 722 10.31 2.44 -8.28
N VAL A 723 9.24 3.18 -7.95
CA VAL A 723 9.06 4.59 -8.37
C VAL A 723 10.17 5.45 -7.74
N LYS A 724 10.57 6.53 -8.41
CA LYS A 724 11.63 7.40 -7.90
C LYS A 724 11.09 8.33 -6.82
N HIS A 725 12.01 8.91 -6.07
CA HIS A 725 11.73 9.62 -4.84
C HIS A 725 12.64 10.85 -4.81
N ASP A 726 12.17 11.93 -5.42
CA ASP A 726 12.88 13.19 -5.46
C ASP A 726 12.58 13.99 -4.18
N LEU A 727 13.55 14.01 -3.26
CA LEU A 727 13.45 14.68 -1.97
C LEU A 727 13.39 16.20 -2.10
N ASP A 728 13.91 16.80 -3.18
CA ASP A 728 13.79 18.23 -3.42
C ASP A 728 12.37 18.57 -3.89
N MET A 729 11.79 17.80 -4.83
CA MET A 729 10.39 17.98 -5.25
C MET A 729 9.39 17.72 -4.10
N MET A 730 9.64 16.72 -3.23
CA MET A 730 8.81 16.49 -2.04
C MET A 730 8.86 17.69 -1.08
N VAL A 731 10.03 18.28 -0.85
CA VAL A 731 10.18 19.47 0.00
C VAL A 731 9.55 20.71 -0.62
N ASP A 732 9.71 20.95 -1.92
CA ASP A 732 9.04 22.03 -2.65
C ASP A 732 7.51 21.89 -2.58
N THR A 733 7.01 20.67 -2.74
CA THR A 733 5.58 20.35 -2.67
C THR A 733 5.02 20.58 -1.26
N TYR A 734 5.74 20.15 -0.22
CA TYR A 734 5.37 20.41 1.18
C TYR A 734 5.31 21.91 1.49
N ILE A 735 6.34 22.68 1.11
CA ILE A 735 6.38 24.13 1.36
C ILE A 735 5.26 24.85 0.59
N LYS A 736 4.91 24.38 -0.61
CA LYS A 736 3.82 24.94 -1.43
C LYS A 736 2.42 24.58 -0.92
N MET A 737 2.22 23.37 -0.40
CA MET A 737 0.93 22.92 0.17
C MET A 737 0.71 23.43 1.60
N HIS A 738 1.80 23.64 2.34
CA HIS A 738 1.79 24.10 3.72
C HIS A 738 2.76 25.29 3.89
N PRO A 739 2.49 26.44 3.22
CA PRO A 739 3.16 27.68 3.58
C PRO A 739 2.91 27.93 5.07
N GLU A 740 3.94 28.33 5.81
CA GLU A 740 3.83 28.47 7.26
C GLU A 740 2.69 29.43 7.60
N GLN A 741 1.68 28.92 8.32
CA GLN A 741 0.72 29.79 8.98
C GLN A 741 1.52 30.60 10.00
N GLU A 742 1.67 31.91 9.77
CA GLU A 742 2.21 32.82 10.77
C GLU A 742 1.43 32.59 12.06
N SER A 743 2.10 32.04 13.07
CA SER A 743 1.48 31.78 14.37
C SER A 743 1.10 33.13 14.97
N GLU A 744 -0.21 33.44 15.01
CA GLU A 744 -0.70 34.69 15.56
C GLU A 744 -0.06 34.93 16.95
N PRO A 745 0.55 36.11 17.19
CA PRO A 745 1.21 36.37 18.45
C PRO A 745 0.16 36.42 19.57
N LEU A 746 0.13 35.35 20.38
CA LEU A 746 -0.71 35.27 21.58
C LEU A 746 -0.43 36.49 22.48
N VAL A 747 -1.50 37.25 22.73
CA VAL A 747 -1.53 38.51 23.50
C VAL A 747 -1.66 38.23 25.00
#